data_AF-A0A2T6D0T2-F1
#
_entry.id   AF-A0A2T6D0T2-F1
#
_cell.length_a   1.000
_cell.length_b   1.000
_cell.length_c   1.000
_cell.angle_alpha   90.00
_cell.angle_beta   90.00
_cell.angle_gamma   90.00
#
_symmetry.space_group_name_H-M   'P 1'
#
loop_
_entity.id
_entity.type
_entity.pdbx_description
1 polymer ?
#
loop_
_entity_poly.entity_id
_entity_poly.type
_entity_poly.pdbx_seq_one_letter_code
_entity_poly.pdbx_strand_id
1 'polypeptide(L)'
;MARMGDFVSLAGDAHLPEIMQQVSDSVSWPIFWYAPEGGGRNEFCIFERDLDLEATPEAGWIEIFADTRYRLIVNGEIIGYGPPRFLPRHPVYVRHDLGGLLRKGRNLLRIEVNSRGAPSYQAVVSMGGLAVRGRIGSLVLDLPTDWRVAVSRGWDGDAEPYSFAQGPIEIRDLRISETGWSTPVERAERGHWGVPSAAQISGPSLEELLPCRVVRCAALSSRHIRRGFRGPDRAGGRQPVCFHIFSPAALSVPAFMGWGPLALNGVWLESSASGPTPNREITELHLQPGWNFCFGLPELLGACWTWQIEIPAGCGLRLHALPDSEGPFLLGRPLADATIPEDIAKYPPRTFAEAGSDFFPWHPEGDVTPLSPAKELAWDQLESDLVPPGSPLSEPVCRARDRDFTIVLDFAGEFLGHARVEVEAPGGTVMDIGYDERLREDGTPAYFLCNPLLNSADRFVLREGVQTVETFHPRGGRYLQLTFRNVAGEVAVHRVGVRSACAAYPTIGQFHSGDENLDWAWSAADRTLRASMADGWIDPWREQGLYLGDALVQGHATRKITSDWRLDPWCFRLWSQAQFRNGQLPDVVPSSHDQPLVDYTLIWIIALRNYWAESGDIALVEELWPTVTGIFASPAWSLSLLGLWEVRPGQRIFIDWGATPEECSGVNACLNAFRYHALVCAAEMAEATGRHDSALRFQKESADVKQAYRSAFWNERSGRFYASVLDGAPHEGPALHANALALAFGLDTGDSRTGDYLAERLRVDTDFPAGRIEVYFLYYALIALQRTGRIAAAEQAIRSYYGFMRERGAWTLWERLMQGSLGRDSMCHGWSSGAVPFLAEYTLGVRPALPGDPRVMLIAPECETLDAASGRVAHPCGPISVDWVVSEGRLFVEVRHPEAIQVVVRPKGRLAGFPLSVSTRAQDSRADVPPGDTGLPRDHAPEVLARKRSCDMVV
;
A
#
# COMPACT_ATOMS: atom_id res chain seq x y z
N MET A 1 14.39 53.23 30.26
CA MET A 1 15.61 53.42 31.08
C MET A 1 15.56 52.44 32.24
N ALA A 2 16.57 51.56 32.36
CA ALA A 2 16.99 50.69 33.48
C ALA A 2 15.91 49.93 34.30
N ARG A 3 15.73 48.60 34.18
CA ARG A 3 16.49 47.42 34.66
C ARG A 3 16.33 47.04 36.15
N MET A 4 15.88 45.77 36.32
CA MET A 4 16.24 44.73 37.33
C MET A 4 15.86 44.95 38.79
N GLY A 5 15.48 43.93 39.57
CA GLY A 5 15.30 42.47 39.42
C GLY A 5 14.35 42.02 40.55
N ASP A 6 14.06 40.77 40.88
CA ASP A 6 14.28 39.39 40.40
C ASP A 6 13.83 38.53 41.60
N PHE A 7 13.17 37.38 41.38
CA PHE A 7 13.43 36.08 42.06
C PHE A 7 12.26 35.11 41.81
N VAL A 8 12.43 34.20 40.84
CA VAL A 8 11.95 32.79 40.88
C VAL A 8 12.90 31.97 40.02
N SER A 9 13.51 30.93 40.60
CA SER A 9 14.12 29.79 39.88
C SER A 9 14.34 28.67 40.89
N LEU A 10 13.84 27.47 40.56
CA LEU A 10 14.52 26.17 40.68
C LEU A 10 13.51 25.04 40.39
N ALA A 11 13.45 24.62 39.14
CA ALA A 11 12.98 23.29 38.73
C ALA A 11 13.96 22.81 37.65
N GLY A 12 14.56 21.64 37.88
CA GLY A 12 15.64 21.10 37.07
C GLY A 12 15.14 20.39 35.81
N ASP A 13 15.70 20.78 34.68
CA ASP A 13 15.60 20.12 33.39
C ASP A 13 16.39 18.80 33.40
N ALA A 14 15.75 17.72 32.95
CA ALA A 14 16.42 16.48 32.57
C ALA A 14 16.55 16.45 31.05
N HIS A 15 17.80 16.53 30.59
CA HIS A 15 18.25 16.61 29.20
C HIS A 15 17.69 15.51 28.26
N LEU A 16 16.96 15.95 27.24
CA LEU A 16 16.95 15.32 25.92
C LEU A 16 18.23 15.76 25.16
N PRO A 17 18.90 14.92 24.36
CA PRO A 17 20.08 15.35 23.63
C PRO A 17 19.70 16.30 22.48
N GLU A 18 19.77 17.60 22.73
CA GLU A 18 19.86 18.64 21.71
C GLU A 18 21.19 18.50 20.94
N ILE A 19 21.25 17.58 19.97
CA ILE A 19 22.28 17.59 18.92
C ILE A 19 21.61 17.30 17.57
N MET A 20 20.61 18.10 17.16
CA MET A 20 20.14 18.15 15.75
C MET A 20 19.55 19.51 15.34
N GLN A 21 19.91 20.61 16.00
CA GLN A 21 19.48 21.96 15.58
C GLN A 21 20.61 22.98 15.78
N GLN A 22 21.63 22.92 14.93
CA GLN A 22 22.45 24.09 14.57
C GLN A 22 23.42 23.75 13.44
N VAL A 23 22.94 23.78 12.19
CA VAL A 23 23.76 24.13 11.02
C VAL A 23 22.89 24.90 10.01
N SER A 24 23.01 26.23 10.06
CA SER A 24 22.96 27.20 8.94
C SER A 24 21.93 27.00 7.81
N ASP A 25 20.97 27.93 7.75
CA ASP A 25 20.06 28.23 6.63
C ASP A 25 20.74 28.79 5.36
N SER A 26 21.93 28.27 4.98
CA SER A 26 22.57 28.69 3.72
C SER A 26 23.45 27.62 3.08
N VAL A 27 23.18 26.33 3.30
CA VAL A 27 23.93 25.27 2.62
C VAL A 27 23.28 24.96 1.27
N SER A 28 24.02 25.21 0.19
CA SER A 28 23.59 24.87 -1.17
C SER A 28 23.48 23.35 -1.33
N TRP A 29 22.32 22.86 -1.79
CA TRP A 29 22.11 21.48 -2.26
C TRP A 29 22.12 21.42 -3.80
N PRO A 30 23.29 21.44 -4.47
CA PRO A 30 23.34 21.23 -5.90
C PRO A 30 22.81 19.83 -6.24
N ILE A 31 21.94 19.76 -7.25
CA ILE A 31 21.33 18.51 -7.73
C ILE A 31 22.01 18.15 -9.04
N PHE A 32 22.50 16.92 -9.13
CA PHE A 32 23.26 16.41 -10.28
C PHE A 32 22.50 15.29 -10.99
N TRP A 33 22.83 15.10 -12.26
CA TRP A 33 22.38 13.96 -13.06
C TRP A 33 23.46 13.54 -14.07
N TYR A 34 23.15 12.57 -14.94
CA TYR A 34 24.08 12.15 -16.00
C TYR A 34 24.16 13.14 -17.18
N ALA A 35 23.07 13.88 -17.43
CA ALA A 35 22.94 14.88 -18.49
C ALA A 35 22.06 16.05 -18.01
N PRO A 36 22.27 17.29 -18.53
CA PRO A 36 21.49 18.45 -18.12
C PRO A 36 20.00 18.30 -18.42
N GLU A 37 19.68 17.81 -19.61
CA GLU A 37 18.33 17.53 -20.12
C GLU A 37 17.72 16.21 -19.65
N GLY A 38 18.47 15.37 -18.92
CA GLY A 38 18.07 14.01 -18.59
C GLY A 38 16.83 13.90 -17.67
N GLY A 39 16.32 12.67 -17.52
CA GLY A 39 15.10 12.37 -16.78
C GLY A 39 14.05 11.71 -17.67
N GLY A 40 14.27 10.43 -17.98
CA GLY A 40 13.33 9.59 -18.73
C GLY A 40 12.30 8.85 -17.85
N ARG A 41 11.34 8.20 -18.52
CA ARG A 41 10.46 7.19 -17.93
C ARG A 41 11.30 5.98 -17.52
N ASN A 42 11.11 5.50 -16.29
CA ASN A 42 11.80 4.34 -15.72
C ASN A 42 13.34 4.33 -15.91
N GLU A 43 13.97 5.50 -15.85
CA GLU A 43 15.38 5.63 -16.15
C GLU A 43 16.24 5.33 -14.92
N PHE A 44 17.12 4.33 -15.03
CA PHE A 44 18.08 3.98 -13.98
C PHE A 44 19.44 4.63 -14.24
N CYS A 45 19.97 5.34 -13.26
CA CYS A 45 21.31 5.92 -13.28
C CYS A 45 22.14 5.40 -12.11
N ILE A 46 23.39 5.07 -12.39
CA ILE A 46 24.33 4.50 -11.43
C ILE A 46 25.41 5.53 -11.15
N PHE A 47 25.56 5.90 -9.88
CA PHE A 47 26.62 6.79 -9.41
C PHE A 47 27.61 5.99 -8.58
N GLU A 48 28.90 6.11 -8.87
CA GLU A 48 29.95 5.41 -8.16
C GLU A 48 31.08 6.34 -7.73
N ARG A 49 31.65 6.02 -6.57
CA ARG A 49 32.90 6.62 -6.09
C ARG A 49 33.76 5.54 -5.45
N ASP A 50 34.94 5.34 -6.04
CA ASP A 50 36.00 4.55 -5.42
C ASP A 50 36.67 5.37 -4.32
N LEU A 51 36.94 4.75 -3.17
CA LEU A 51 37.67 5.35 -2.06
C LEU A 51 38.87 4.48 -1.72
N ASP A 52 40.04 5.08 -1.50
CA ASP A 52 41.21 4.40 -0.96
C ASP A 52 41.56 5.01 0.39
N LEU A 53 41.34 4.24 1.48
CA LEU A 53 41.42 4.73 2.85
C LEU A 53 42.68 4.20 3.55
N GLU A 54 43.51 5.09 4.10
CA GLU A 54 44.75 4.73 4.79
C GLU A 54 44.52 3.88 6.06
N ALA A 55 43.36 4.06 6.68
CA ALA A 55 42.91 3.33 7.87
C ALA A 55 41.41 3.03 7.76
N THR A 56 40.94 2.09 8.59
CA THR A 56 39.50 1.84 8.75
C THR A 56 38.90 3.03 9.51
N PRO A 57 37.91 3.76 8.94
CA PRO A 57 37.36 4.93 9.59
C PRO A 57 36.49 4.52 10.79
N GLU A 58 36.63 5.22 11.91
CA GLU A 58 35.81 4.99 13.11
C GLU A 58 34.38 5.50 12.93
N ALA A 59 34.19 6.53 12.12
CA ALA A 59 32.89 7.11 11.82
C ALA A 59 32.88 7.73 10.42
N GLY A 60 31.71 7.72 9.79
CA GLY A 60 31.45 8.40 8.53
C GLY A 60 29.97 8.42 8.25
N TRP A 61 29.51 9.33 7.40
CA TRP A 61 28.09 9.42 7.06
C TRP A 61 27.90 9.95 5.66
N ILE A 62 26.75 9.64 5.08
CA ILE A 62 26.32 10.12 3.78
C ILE A 62 24.83 10.49 3.84
N GLU A 63 24.49 11.68 3.36
CA GLU A 63 23.14 12.19 3.19
C GLU A 63 22.77 12.18 1.72
N ILE A 64 21.64 11.57 1.38
CA ILE A 64 21.23 11.32 0.00
C ILE A 64 19.79 11.78 -0.20
N PHE A 65 19.61 12.69 -1.15
CA PHE A 65 18.32 12.99 -1.77
C PHE A 65 18.35 12.45 -3.21
N ALA A 66 17.30 11.75 -3.64
CA ALA A 66 17.14 11.39 -5.03
C ALA A 66 15.68 11.55 -5.47
N ASP A 67 15.49 12.01 -6.71
CA ASP A 67 14.21 11.93 -7.40
C ASP A 67 14.30 10.82 -8.47
N THR A 68 13.55 9.70 -8.36
CA THR A 68 12.43 9.47 -7.44
C THR A 68 12.78 8.52 -6.29
N ARG A 69 13.64 7.52 -6.52
CA ARG A 69 14.09 6.53 -5.51
C ARG A 69 15.55 6.17 -5.73
N TYR A 70 16.25 5.74 -4.68
CA TYR A 70 17.60 5.20 -4.71
C TYR A 70 17.75 3.98 -3.80
N ARG A 71 18.80 3.19 -4.07
CA ARG A 71 19.41 2.29 -3.09
C ARG A 71 20.91 2.57 -2.96
N LEU A 72 21.40 2.57 -1.72
CA LEU A 72 22.81 2.77 -1.39
C LEU A 72 23.48 1.41 -1.20
N ILE A 73 24.61 1.22 -1.88
CA ILE A 73 25.43 0.01 -1.83
C ILE A 73 26.85 0.43 -1.40
N VAL A 74 27.39 -0.26 -0.40
CA VAL A 74 28.76 -0.08 0.09
C VAL A 74 29.49 -1.40 0.03
N ASN A 75 30.58 -1.46 -0.73
CA ASN A 75 31.39 -2.68 -0.89
C ASN A 75 30.61 -3.93 -1.36
N GLY A 76 29.51 -3.73 -2.08
CA GLY A 76 28.63 -4.79 -2.59
C GLY A 76 27.42 -5.10 -1.72
N GLU A 77 27.35 -4.55 -0.50
CA GLU A 77 26.23 -4.73 0.43
C GLU A 77 25.22 -3.57 0.30
N ILE A 78 23.92 -3.89 0.23
CA ILE A 78 22.85 -2.88 0.26
C ILE A 78 22.66 -2.39 1.68
N ILE A 79 22.82 -1.09 1.88
CA ILE A 79 22.80 -0.44 3.20
C ILE A 79 21.46 0.23 3.49
N GLY A 80 20.78 0.70 2.44
CA GLY A 80 19.49 1.34 2.63
C GLY A 80 18.84 1.81 1.34
N TYR A 81 17.57 2.16 1.47
CA TYR A 81 16.70 2.65 0.40
C TYR A 81 16.18 4.03 0.77
N GLY A 82 15.85 4.82 -0.24
CA GLY A 82 15.20 6.10 -0.01
C GLY A 82 14.96 6.89 -1.30
N PRO A 83 14.70 8.20 -1.17
CA PRO A 83 14.12 8.77 0.03
C PRO A 83 12.72 8.20 0.28
N PRO A 84 12.13 8.40 1.47
CA PRO A 84 10.69 8.21 1.65
C PRO A 84 9.91 9.13 0.70
N ARG A 85 8.63 8.86 0.48
CA ARG A 85 7.72 9.63 -0.38
C ARG A 85 7.79 11.13 -0.06
N PHE A 86 7.85 11.96 -1.09
CA PHE A 86 7.97 13.41 -0.95
C PHE A 86 7.27 14.11 -2.12
N LEU A 87 7.03 15.41 -1.98
CA LEU A 87 6.64 16.26 -3.11
C LEU A 87 7.88 16.98 -3.62
N PRO A 88 8.08 17.13 -4.94
CA PRO A 88 9.28 17.78 -5.47
C PRO A 88 9.60 19.15 -4.85
N ARG A 89 8.58 19.96 -4.54
CA ARG A 89 8.73 21.26 -3.86
C ARG A 89 9.22 21.19 -2.41
N HIS A 90 9.18 20.00 -1.80
CA HIS A 90 9.60 19.69 -0.45
C HIS A 90 10.46 18.41 -0.48
N PRO A 91 11.64 18.44 -1.12
CA PRO A 91 12.48 17.27 -1.29
C PRO A 91 13.03 16.80 0.07
N VAL A 92 13.29 15.50 0.18
CA VAL A 92 13.68 14.88 1.46
C VAL A 92 14.94 14.05 1.29
N TYR A 93 15.94 14.27 2.15
CA TYR A 93 17.14 13.46 2.21
C TYR A 93 17.11 12.49 3.39
N VAL A 94 17.85 11.39 3.26
CA VAL A 94 18.09 10.42 4.34
C VAL A 94 19.57 10.37 4.63
N ARG A 95 19.94 10.31 5.91
CA ARG A 95 21.32 10.12 6.37
C ARG A 95 21.57 8.64 6.67
N HIS A 96 22.64 8.09 6.10
CA HIS A 96 23.16 6.76 6.38
C HIS A 96 24.48 6.85 7.13
N ASP A 97 24.66 5.99 8.13
CA ASP A 97 25.94 5.80 8.81
C ASP A 97 26.82 4.86 7.96
N LEU A 98 28.09 5.23 7.80
CA LEU A 98 29.11 4.46 7.07
C LEU A 98 30.10 3.76 8.01
N GLY A 99 30.00 3.98 9.32
CA GLY A 99 30.83 3.35 10.34
C GLY A 99 30.73 1.83 10.28
N GLY A 100 31.88 1.15 10.33
CA GLY A 100 31.96 -0.32 10.26
C GLY A 100 31.70 -0.95 8.89
N LEU A 101 31.17 -0.20 7.91
CA LEU A 101 30.93 -0.67 6.54
C LEU A 101 32.14 -0.48 5.62
N LEU A 102 33.01 0.46 5.98
CA LEU A 102 34.24 0.79 5.26
C LEU A 102 35.43 0.04 5.84
N ARG A 103 36.42 -0.27 5.00
CA ARG A 103 37.65 -0.98 5.36
C ARG A 103 38.89 -0.17 4.98
N LYS A 104 40.05 -0.50 5.56
CA LYS A 104 41.34 -0.01 5.06
C LYS A 104 41.55 -0.45 3.59
N GLY A 105 42.08 0.44 2.76
CA GLY A 105 42.31 0.23 1.35
C GLY A 105 41.09 0.56 0.49
N ARG A 106 40.88 -0.20 -0.58
CA ARG A 106 39.82 0.06 -1.57
C ARG A 106 38.42 -0.21 -1.03
N ASN A 107 37.56 0.78 -1.18
CA ASN A 107 36.11 0.73 -0.98
C ASN A 107 35.39 1.26 -2.22
N LEU A 108 34.14 0.84 -2.39
CA LEU A 108 33.25 1.35 -3.43
C LEU A 108 31.94 1.82 -2.78
N LEU A 109 31.60 3.08 -3.01
CA LEU A 109 30.25 3.60 -2.81
C LEU A 109 29.52 3.55 -4.14
N ARG A 110 28.33 2.96 -4.16
CA ARG A 110 27.46 2.91 -5.33
C ARG A 110 26.05 3.34 -4.93
N ILE A 111 25.47 4.27 -5.68
CA ILE A 111 24.09 4.73 -5.53
C ILE A 111 23.38 4.44 -6.84
N GLU A 112 22.39 3.57 -6.81
CA GLU A 112 21.52 3.33 -7.95
C GLU A 112 20.27 4.17 -7.78
N VAL A 113 19.94 4.98 -8.78
CA VAL A 113 18.81 5.92 -8.75
C VAL A 113 17.84 5.59 -9.86
N ASN A 114 16.56 5.44 -9.53
CA ASN A 114 15.47 5.34 -10.49
C ASN A 114 14.72 6.68 -10.57
N SER A 115 14.80 7.32 -11.74
CA SER A 115 13.88 8.37 -12.16
C SER A 115 12.63 7.69 -12.70
N ARG A 116 11.54 7.68 -11.92
CA ARG A 116 10.34 6.95 -12.31
C ARG A 116 9.73 7.53 -13.58
N GLY A 117 9.64 8.86 -13.68
CA GLY A 117 9.15 9.58 -14.88
C GLY A 117 7.76 9.15 -15.36
N ALA A 118 6.94 8.54 -14.50
CA ALA A 118 5.65 7.95 -14.84
C ALA A 118 4.60 8.22 -13.75
N PRO A 119 3.31 8.37 -14.11
CA PRO A 119 2.23 8.54 -13.14
C PRO A 119 2.16 7.39 -12.13
N SER A 120 1.91 7.70 -10.87
CA SER A 120 1.66 6.72 -9.81
C SER A 120 0.96 7.39 -8.62
N TYR A 121 0.52 6.58 -7.66
CA TYR A 121 -0.07 7.03 -6.38
C TYR A 121 0.96 7.10 -5.24
N GLN A 122 2.26 7.07 -5.59
CA GLN A 122 3.39 7.09 -4.65
C GLN A 122 4.38 8.22 -4.92
N ALA A 123 4.21 8.94 -6.04
CA ALA A 123 5.06 10.03 -6.49
C ALA A 123 4.32 10.92 -7.51
N VAL A 124 4.65 12.20 -7.50
CA VAL A 124 4.29 13.12 -8.59
C VAL A 124 5.29 12.92 -9.74
N VAL A 125 4.83 13.01 -10.98
CA VAL A 125 5.73 12.96 -12.14
C VAL A 125 6.73 14.11 -12.04
N SER A 126 8.01 13.74 -11.93
CA SER A 126 9.14 14.66 -11.87
C SER A 126 10.31 14.08 -12.65
N MET A 127 11.35 14.88 -12.82
CA MET A 127 12.54 14.46 -13.55
C MET A 127 13.59 13.87 -12.61
N GLY A 128 14.57 13.13 -13.15
CA GLY A 128 15.64 12.54 -12.36
C GLY A 128 16.59 13.58 -11.74
N GLY A 129 17.06 13.31 -10.52
CA GLY A 129 18.07 14.12 -9.84
C GLY A 129 18.65 13.43 -8.61
N LEU A 130 19.92 13.69 -8.31
CA LEU A 130 20.62 13.17 -7.13
C LEU A 130 21.41 14.29 -6.45
N ALA A 131 21.28 14.41 -5.14
CA ALA A 131 22.16 15.24 -4.33
C ALA A 131 22.74 14.41 -3.18
N VAL A 132 24.05 14.52 -3.00
CA VAL A 132 24.80 13.77 -1.99
C VAL A 132 25.69 14.72 -1.23
N ARG A 133 25.67 14.59 0.09
CA ARG A 133 26.65 15.19 0.99
C ARG A 133 27.20 14.12 1.91
N GLY A 134 28.43 14.25 2.37
CA GLY A 134 28.92 13.29 3.35
C GLY A 134 30.33 13.52 3.80
N ARG A 135 30.74 12.80 4.84
CA ARG A 135 32.08 12.92 5.39
C ARG A 135 32.60 11.62 5.98
N ILE A 136 33.89 11.35 5.77
CA ILE A 136 34.66 10.30 6.43
C ILE A 136 35.95 10.94 6.95
N GLY A 137 36.06 11.16 8.26
CA GLY A 137 37.17 11.95 8.80
C GLY A 137 37.20 13.37 8.19
N SER A 138 38.26 13.70 7.44
CA SER A 138 38.40 14.95 6.67
C SER A 138 37.99 14.83 5.20
N LEU A 139 37.73 13.62 4.70
CA LEU A 139 37.32 13.38 3.32
C LEU A 139 35.85 13.78 3.13
N VAL A 140 35.57 14.62 2.13
CA VAL A 140 34.23 15.09 1.76
C VAL A 140 33.66 14.24 0.63
N LEU A 141 32.42 13.78 0.80
CA LEU A 141 31.74 12.87 -0.11
C LEU A 141 30.79 13.55 -1.11
N ASP A 142 30.72 14.88 -1.08
CA ASP A 142 29.74 15.66 -1.85
C ASP A 142 29.83 15.42 -3.37
N LEU A 143 28.68 15.40 -4.03
CA LEU A 143 28.62 15.40 -5.51
C LEU A 143 29.01 16.80 -6.05
N PRO A 144 29.74 16.88 -7.19
CA PRO A 144 30.07 15.81 -8.12
C PRO A 144 31.48 15.23 -7.91
N THR A 145 32.20 15.67 -6.87
CA THR A 145 33.65 15.46 -6.72
C THR A 145 34.02 13.99 -6.62
N ASP A 146 34.88 13.52 -7.54
CA ASP A 146 35.34 12.12 -7.68
C ASP A 146 34.23 11.07 -7.89
N TRP A 147 33.01 11.51 -8.18
CA TRP A 147 31.93 10.62 -8.57
C TRP A 147 31.91 10.44 -10.10
N ARG A 148 31.56 9.24 -10.54
CA ARG A 148 31.21 8.93 -11.93
C ARG A 148 29.75 8.51 -12.01
N VAL A 149 29.10 8.79 -13.14
CA VAL A 149 27.70 8.40 -13.40
C VAL A 149 27.57 7.72 -14.77
N ALA A 150 26.69 6.73 -14.86
CA ALA A 150 26.27 6.12 -16.12
C ALA A 150 24.75 5.86 -16.10
N VAL A 151 24.10 6.04 -17.25
CA VAL A 151 22.73 5.55 -17.45
C VAL A 151 22.82 4.04 -17.69
N SER A 152 22.00 3.28 -16.96
CA SER A 152 21.99 1.85 -17.16
C SER A 152 21.16 1.45 -18.36
N ARG A 153 21.80 0.69 -19.25
CA ARG A 153 21.14 0.03 -20.40
C ARG A 153 20.65 -1.38 -20.06
N GLY A 154 20.93 -1.85 -18.84
CA GLY A 154 20.49 -3.15 -18.37
C GLY A 154 19.01 -3.16 -17.99
N TRP A 155 18.46 -2.03 -17.53
CA TRP A 155 17.02 -1.90 -17.24
C TRP A 155 16.25 -1.41 -18.47
N ASP A 156 15.05 -1.97 -18.65
CA ASP A 156 14.10 -1.57 -19.68
C ASP A 156 13.32 -0.31 -19.27
N GLY A 157 13.65 0.82 -19.92
CA GLY A 157 12.96 2.11 -19.73
C GLY A 157 11.48 2.08 -20.13
N ASP A 158 11.08 1.13 -20.96
CA ASP A 158 9.74 0.97 -21.52
C ASP A 158 8.93 -0.16 -20.86
N ALA A 159 9.42 -0.70 -19.75
CA ALA A 159 8.70 -1.72 -18.98
C ALA A 159 7.30 -1.23 -18.60
N GLU A 160 6.30 -2.10 -18.67
CA GLU A 160 4.90 -1.75 -18.39
C GLU A 160 4.67 -1.38 -16.91
N PRO A 161 3.63 -0.60 -16.55
CA PRO A 161 3.27 -0.34 -15.17
C PRO A 161 2.97 -1.64 -14.40
N TYR A 162 3.38 -1.72 -13.13
CA TYR A 162 3.00 -2.83 -12.24
C TYR A 162 1.49 -2.82 -11.98
N SER A 163 0.89 -1.65 -11.81
CA SER A 163 -0.56 -1.48 -11.69
C SER A 163 -1.00 -0.08 -12.14
N PHE A 164 -2.29 0.22 -12.08
CA PHE A 164 -2.83 1.57 -12.30
C PHE A 164 -2.32 2.62 -11.28
N ALA A 165 -1.80 2.17 -10.14
CA ALA A 165 -1.36 3.02 -9.03
C ALA A 165 0.17 2.95 -8.80
N GLN A 166 0.86 1.95 -9.32
CA GLN A 166 2.29 1.75 -9.14
C GLN A 166 3.08 2.06 -10.42
N GLY A 167 4.36 2.40 -10.24
CA GLY A 167 5.27 2.63 -11.37
C GLY A 167 5.59 1.35 -12.16
N PRO A 168 6.46 1.46 -13.18
CA PRO A 168 6.90 0.35 -14.01
C PRO A 168 7.41 -0.88 -13.25
N ILE A 169 7.23 -2.06 -13.85
CA ILE A 169 7.87 -3.29 -13.40
C ILE A 169 9.38 -3.26 -13.67
N GLU A 170 10.14 -4.10 -12.99
CA GLU A 170 11.55 -4.29 -13.31
C GLU A 170 11.69 -5.33 -14.41
N ILE A 171 12.34 -4.93 -15.50
CA ILE A 171 12.86 -5.84 -16.51
C ILE A 171 14.34 -5.51 -16.66
N ARG A 172 15.23 -6.43 -16.25
CA ARG A 172 16.67 -6.17 -16.19
C ARG A 172 17.52 -7.30 -16.77
N ASP A 173 18.45 -6.97 -17.66
CA ASP A 173 19.50 -7.89 -18.11
C ASP A 173 20.80 -7.70 -17.32
N LEU A 174 21.14 -8.68 -16.48
CA LEU A 174 22.32 -8.67 -15.62
C LEU A 174 23.62 -8.99 -16.37
N ARG A 175 23.55 -9.41 -17.64
CA ARG A 175 24.73 -9.62 -18.50
C ARG A 175 25.28 -8.29 -19.01
N ILE A 176 24.45 -7.27 -19.08
CA ILE A 176 24.82 -5.92 -19.53
C ILE A 176 25.50 -5.19 -18.37
N SER A 177 26.78 -4.85 -18.56
CA SER A 177 27.53 -4.01 -17.63
C SER A 177 27.34 -2.54 -17.95
N GLU A 178 27.48 -1.69 -16.93
CA GLU A 178 27.40 -0.24 -17.11
C GLU A 178 28.57 0.29 -17.93
N THR A 179 28.25 1.08 -18.97
CA THR A 179 29.21 1.69 -19.88
C THR A 179 28.91 3.17 -20.06
N GLY A 180 29.84 3.92 -20.66
CA GLY A 180 29.60 5.35 -20.92
C GLY A 180 29.68 6.25 -19.68
N TRP A 181 30.50 5.89 -18.70
CA TRP A 181 30.73 6.67 -17.49
C TRP A 181 31.17 8.13 -17.80
N SER A 182 30.52 9.09 -17.15
CA SER A 182 30.82 10.52 -17.24
C SER A 182 30.90 11.15 -15.84
N THR A 183 31.32 12.42 -15.77
CA THR A 183 31.20 13.21 -14.54
C THR A 183 29.75 13.66 -14.37
N PRO A 184 29.15 13.57 -13.17
CA PRO A 184 27.84 14.13 -12.90
C PRO A 184 27.77 15.62 -13.22
N VAL A 185 26.71 16.03 -13.92
CA VAL A 185 26.50 17.42 -14.32
C VAL A 185 25.41 18.06 -13.46
N GLU A 186 25.65 19.30 -13.04
CA GLU A 186 24.65 20.05 -12.26
C GLU A 186 23.44 20.35 -13.12
N ARG A 187 22.25 20.17 -12.55
CA ARG A 187 20.98 20.41 -13.23
C ARG A 187 20.70 21.91 -13.29
N ALA A 188 20.52 22.43 -14.50
CA ALA A 188 20.24 23.84 -14.73
C ALA A 188 18.85 24.27 -14.20
N GLU A 189 17.88 23.36 -14.18
CA GLU A 189 16.51 23.61 -13.72
C GLU A 189 16.30 23.16 -12.27
N ARG A 190 16.70 23.99 -11.31
CA ARG A 190 16.21 23.84 -9.91
C ARG A 190 14.70 24.05 -9.77
N GLY A 191 14.04 24.64 -10.78
CA GLY A 191 12.76 25.36 -10.65
C GLY A 191 11.55 24.59 -10.10
N HIS A 192 11.59 23.26 -10.00
CA HIS A 192 10.53 22.46 -9.40
C HIS A 192 10.90 21.83 -8.04
N TRP A 193 12.20 21.75 -7.69
CA TRP A 193 12.65 21.24 -6.40
C TRP A 193 12.85 22.33 -5.36
N GLY A 194 12.38 22.07 -4.15
CA GLY A 194 12.71 22.88 -2.97
C GLY A 194 14.13 22.63 -2.45
N VAL A 195 14.39 23.10 -1.23
CA VAL A 195 15.64 22.75 -0.51
C VAL A 195 15.41 21.44 0.24
N PRO A 196 16.28 20.41 0.07
CA PRO A 196 16.13 19.14 0.76
C PRO A 196 16.14 19.28 2.29
N SER A 197 15.17 18.67 2.96
CA SER A 197 15.08 18.55 4.43
C SER A 197 15.27 17.10 4.87
N ALA A 198 15.62 16.88 6.16
CA ALA A 198 15.82 15.54 6.67
C ALA A 198 14.47 14.79 6.75
N ALA A 199 14.48 13.49 6.41
CA ALA A 199 13.36 12.61 6.72
C ALA A 199 13.10 12.58 8.24
N GLN A 200 11.84 12.77 8.64
CA GLN A 200 11.44 12.81 10.05
C GLN A 200 10.85 11.50 10.57
N ILE A 201 10.93 10.43 9.77
CA ILE A 201 10.46 9.08 10.07
C ILE A 201 11.62 8.08 10.13
N SER A 202 11.38 6.90 10.69
CA SER A 202 12.35 5.81 10.62
C SER A 202 12.49 5.33 9.18
N GLY A 203 13.68 4.86 8.84
CA GLY A 203 13.88 4.06 7.64
C GLY A 203 13.16 2.70 7.71
N PRO A 204 13.13 1.96 6.60
CA PRO A 204 12.64 0.58 6.60
C PRO A 204 13.47 -0.30 7.55
N SER A 205 12.88 -1.38 8.07
CA SER A 205 13.57 -2.31 8.98
C SER A 205 14.70 -3.08 8.33
N LEU A 206 14.63 -3.29 7.01
CA LEU A 206 15.56 -4.11 6.23
C LEU A 206 15.68 -5.56 6.73
N GLU A 207 14.73 -6.02 7.56
CA GLU A 207 14.64 -7.40 8.03
C GLU A 207 14.46 -8.35 6.85
N GLU A 208 15.22 -9.44 6.82
CA GLU A 208 15.07 -10.47 5.79
C GLU A 208 13.95 -11.44 6.20
N LEU A 209 12.79 -11.30 5.56
CA LEU A 209 11.66 -12.21 5.68
C LEU A 209 11.95 -13.46 4.85
N LEU A 210 11.71 -14.63 5.43
CA LEU A 210 11.93 -15.91 4.77
C LEU A 210 10.59 -16.64 4.55
N PRO A 211 10.45 -17.40 3.45
CA PRO A 211 9.30 -18.26 3.27
C PRO A 211 9.26 -19.34 4.36
N CYS A 212 8.10 -19.96 4.58
CA CYS A 212 7.96 -21.08 5.51
C CYS A 212 7.93 -22.45 4.80
N ARG A 213 7.50 -22.50 3.54
CA ARG A 213 7.41 -23.75 2.76
C ARG A 213 7.36 -23.54 1.26
N VAL A 214 7.64 -24.61 0.52
CA VAL A 214 7.40 -24.71 -0.92
C VAL A 214 5.95 -25.15 -1.15
N VAL A 215 5.13 -24.29 -1.74
CA VAL A 215 3.76 -24.62 -2.16
C VAL A 215 3.81 -25.56 -3.35
N ARG A 216 4.58 -25.19 -4.37
CA ARG A 216 4.67 -25.89 -5.65
C ARG A 216 6.07 -25.77 -6.20
N CYS A 217 6.60 -26.84 -6.80
CA CYS A 217 7.80 -26.76 -7.62
C CYS A 217 7.69 -27.78 -8.75
N ALA A 218 7.57 -27.31 -9.99
CA ALA A 218 7.21 -28.15 -11.11
C ALA A 218 7.86 -27.69 -12.41
N ALA A 219 8.07 -28.65 -13.32
CA ALA A 219 8.48 -28.38 -14.70
C ALA A 219 7.35 -27.70 -15.48
N LEU A 220 7.71 -26.76 -16.35
CA LEU A 220 6.78 -26.11 -17.25
C LEU A 220 6.54 -26.92 -18.52
N SER A 221 5.31 -26.86 -19.02
CA SER A 221 4.90 -27.47 -20.28
C SER A 221 5.53 -26.78 -21.47
N SER A 222 6.15 -27.56 -22.36
CA SER A 222 6.64 -27.11 -23.66
C SER A 222 5.64 -27.36 -24.80
N ARG A 223 4.37 -27.63 -24.47
CA ARG A 223 3.33 -28.03 -25.45
C ARG A 223 2.81 -26.89 -26.31
N HIS A 224 3.17 -25.64 -26.00
CA HIS A 224 2.70 -24.48 -26.72
C HIS A 224 3.86 -23.53 -27.05
N ILE A 225 3.70 -22.81 -28.14
CA ILE A 225 4.58 -21.73 -28.59
C ILE A 225 3.87 -20.42 -28.31
N ARG A 226 4.51 -19.56 -27.50
CA ARG A 226 4.03 -18.21 -27.21
C ARG A 226 4.76 -17.18 -28.06
N ARG A 227 4.02 -16.24 -28.63
CA ARG A 227 4.54 -15.08 -29.37
C ARG A 227 3.73 -13.86 -28.97
N GLY A 228 4.36 -12.70 -28.98
CA GLY A 228 3.66 -11.45 -28.69
C GLY A 228 4.52 -10.25 -28.98
N PHE A 229 3.95 -9.09 -28.71
CA PHE A 229 4.59 -7.80 -28.92
C PHE A 229 4.21 -6.83 -27.81
N ARG A 230 5.01 -5.78 -27.66
CA ARG A 230 4.70 -4.61 -26.85
C ARG A 230 4.26 -3.48 -27.79
N GLY A 231 3.11 -2.88 -27.52
CA GLY A 231 2.65 -1.71 -28.28
C GLY A 231 3.53 -0.48 -27.98
N PRO A 232 3.67 0.46 -28.94
CA PRO A 232 4.39 1.72 -28.69
C PRO A 232 3.70 2.53 -27.59
N ASP A 233 4.45 3.33 -26.84
CA ASP A 233 3.93 4.18 -25.76
C ASP A 233 2.99 5.27 -26.29
N ARG A 234 1.69 4.97 -26.36
CA ARG A 234 0.63 5.89 -26.81
C ARG A 234 -0.67 5.63 -26.05
N ALA A 235 -1.43 6.71 -25.84
CA ALA A 235 -2.74 6.68 -25.20
C ALA A 235 -3.65 5.61 -25.83
N GLY A 236 -4.44 4.94 -24.98
CA GLY A 236 -5.17 3.70 -25.30
C GLY A 236 -6.01 3.72 -26.57
N GLY A 237 -6.30 2.53 -27.08
CA GLY A 237 -7.05 2.32 -28.31
C GLY A 237 -6.79 0.93 -28.91
N ARG A 238 -7.40 0.67 -30.08
CA ARG A 238 -7.15 -0.56 -30.83
C ARG A 238 -5.91 -0.40 -31.70
N GLN A 239 -5.01 -1.37 -31.58
CA GLN A 239 -3.77 -1.40 -32.34
C GLN A 239 -3.89 -2.48 -33.42
N PRO A 240 -4.02 -2.14 -34.71
CA PRO A 240 -4.07 -3.15 -35.76
C PRO A 240 -2.80 -4.00 -35.75
N VAL A 241 -2.97 -5.32 -35.81
CA VAL A 241 -1.87 -6.27 -35.91
C VAL A 241 -2.13 -7.22 -37.08
N CYS A 242 -1.10 -7.46 -37.88
CA CYS A 242 -1.14 -8.39 -38.99
C CYS A 242 -0.03 -9.43 -38.82
N PHE A 243 -0.35 -10.70 -39.07
CA PHE A 243 0.64 -11.78 -39.13
C PHE A 243 0.10 -12.95 -39.95
N HIS A 244 0.95 -13.92 -40.21
CA HIS A 244 0.66 -15.10 -40.99
C HIS A 244 1.04 -16.36 -40.22
N ILE A 245 0.17 -17.36 -40.28
CA ILE A 245 0.41 -18.70 -39.71
C ILE A 245 0.60 -19.68 -40.86
N PHE A 246 1.81 -20.20 -41.02
CA PHE A 246 2.06 -21.33 -41.91
C PHE A 246 1.54 -22.61 -41.27
N SER A 247 0.77 -23.39 -42.02
CA SER A 247 0.33 -24.72 -41.64
C SER A 247 0.78 -25.76 -42.65
N PRO A 248 1.39 -26.89 -42.23
CA PRO A 248 1.81 -27.94 -43.15
C PRO A 248 0.64 -28.73 -43.76
N ALA A 249 -0.54 -28.67 -43.13
CA ALA A 249 -1.74 -29.38 -43.55
C ALA A 249 -3.01 -28.60 -43.17
N ALA A 250 -4.17 -29.10 -43.59
CA ALA A 250 -5.43 -28.60 -43.06
C ALA A 250 -5.57 -29.11 -41.62
N LEU A 251 -5.67 -28.21 -40.65
CA LEU A 251 -5.76 -28.58 -39.24
C LEU A 251 -6.55 -27.56 -38.43
N SER A 252 -7.22 -28.06 -37.40
CA SER A 252 -7.93 -27.25 -36.41
C SER A 252 -7.20 -27.36 -35.09
N VAL A 253 -6.79 -26.22 -34.54
CA VAL A 253 -6.05 -26.13 -33.28
C VAL A 253 -6.63 -25.07 -32.38
N PRO A 254 -6.63 -25.27 -31.06
CA PRO A 254 -6.93 -24.19 -30.14
C PRO A 254 -5.83 -23.13 -30.23
N ALA A 255 -6.21 -21.86 -30.14
CA ALA A 255 -5.29 -20.77 -29.89
C ALA A 255 -5.78 -19.97 -28.69
N PHE A 256 -4.84 -19.56 -27.85
CA PHE A 256 -5.11 -18.66 -26.75
C PHE A 256 -4.54 -17.30 -27.04
N MET A 257 -5.28 -16.24 -26.74
CA MET A 257 -4.86 -14.88 -27.05
C MET A 257 -5.27 -13.89 -25.96
N GLY A 258 -4.55 -12.77 -25.89
CA GLY A 258 -5.01 -11.61 -25.14
C GLY A 258 -6.23 -10.97 -25.81
N TRP A 259 -6.94 -10.11 -25.08
CA TRP A 259 -8.19 -9.51 -25.53
C TRP A 259 -8.12 -8.75 -26.87
N GLY A 260 -9.23 -8.84 -27.60
CA GLY A 260 -9.48 -8.12 -28.84
C GLY A 260 -9.81 -9.06 -30.00
N PRO A 261 -10.59 -8.60 -31.00
CA PRO A 261 -11.04 -9.47 -32.07
C PRO A 261 -9.88 -9.85 -33.00
N LEU A 262 -9.91 -11.11 -33.47
CA LEU A 262 -8.98 -11.68 -34.44
C LEU A 262 -9.76 -12.24 -35.62
N ALA A 263 -9.33 -11.94 -36.84
CA ALA A 263 -9.82 -12.55 -38.07
C ALA A 263 -8.77 -13.49 -38.65
N LEU A 264 -9.23 -14.63 -39.19
CA LEU A 264 -8.43 -15.59 -39.92
C LEU A 264 -8.96 -15.68 -41.37
N ASN A 265 -8.10 -15.42 -42.35
CA ASN A 265 -8.43 -15.46 -43.78
C ASN A 265 -9.71 -14.66 -44.14
N GLY A 266 -9.89 -13.48 -43.53
CA GLY A 266 -11.05 -12.62 -43.76
C GLY A 266 -12.31 -12.95 -42.97
N VAL A 267 -12.26 -13.93 -42.06
CA VAL A 267 -13.38 -14.32 -41.20
C VAL A 267 -13.04 -13.99 -39.75
N TRP A 268 -13.86 -13.16 -39.11
CA TRP A 268 -13.75 -12.87 -37.67
C TRP A 268 -14.02 -14.13 -36.86
N LEU A 269 -13.12 -14.42 -35.92
CA LEU A 269 -13.20 -15.57 -35.04
C LEU A 269 -14.07 -15.26 -33.84
N GLU A 270 -14.86 -16.24 -33.41
CA GLU A 270 -15.50 -16.21 -32.10
C GLU A 270 -14.50 -16.65 -31.04
N SER A 271 -14.40 -15.88 -29.96
CA SER A 271 -13.57 -16.21 -28.80
C SER A 271 -14.43 -16.31 -27.54
N SER A 272 -13.92 -17.03 -26.55
CA SER A 272 -14.54 -17.15 -25.24
C SER A 272 -13.51 -17.00 -24.14
N ALA A 273 -13.92 -16.60 -22.94
CA ALA A 273 -13.03 -16.50 -21.80
C ALA A 273 -12.42 -17.86 -21.45
N SER A 274 -11.09 -17.93 -21.29
CA SER A 274 -10.40 -19.17 -20.97
C SER A 274 -10.33 -19.37 -19.45
N GLY A 275 -11.31 -20.08 -18.90
CA GLY A 275 -11.27 -20.58 -17.52
C GLY A 275 -10.90 -19.52 -16.46
N PRO A 276 -9.96 -19.80 -15.54
CA PRO A 276 -9.65 -18.94 -14.41
C PRO A 276 -8.67 -17.80 -14.71
N THR A 277 -8.25 -17.59 -15.97
CA THR A 277 -7.26 -16.58 -16.34
C THR A 277 -7.95 -15.40 -17.04
N PRO A 278 -8.28 -14.29 -16.35
CA PRO A 278 -9.19 -13.27 -16.87
C PRO A 278 -8.71 -12.60 -18.16
N ASN A 279 -7.40 -12.50 -18.37
CA ASN A 279 -6.80 -11.86 -19.55
C ASN A 279 -6.48 -12.81 -20.72
N ARG A 280 -7.07 -14.01 -20.72
CA ARG A 280 -6.85 -15.06 -21.73
C ARG A 280 -8.18 -15.46 -22.36
N GLU A 281 -8.25 -15.35 -23.67
CA GLU A 281 -9.34 -15.89 -24.48
C GLU A 281 -8.89 -17.16 -25.20
N ILE A 282 -9.85 -18.01 -25.54
CA ILE A 282 -9.65 -19.20 -26.37
C ILE A 282 -10.51 -19.11 -27.62
N THR A 283 -9.93 -19.46 -28.76
CA THR A 283 -10.61 -19.65 -30.05
C THR A 283 -10.08 -20.91 -30.74
N GLU A 284 -10.78 -21.38 -31.78
CA GLU A 284 -10.32 -22.45 -32.66
C GLU A 284 -9.84 -21.87 -34.00
N LEU A 285 -8.60 -22.18 -34.39
CA LEU A 285 -8.04 -21.78 -35.68
C LEU A 285 -8.22 -22.92 -36.69
N HIS A 286 -9.04 -22.71 -37.71
CA HIS A 286 -9.18 -23.61 -38.86
C HIS A 286 -8.20 -23.22 -39.96
N LEU A 287 -7.00 -23.81 -39.93
CA LEU A 287 -5.91 -23.46 -40.83
C LEU A 287 -5.96 -24.29 -42.11
N GLN A 288 -5.73 -23.64 -43.25
CA GLN A 288 -5.52 -24.28 -44.55
C GLN A 288 -4.03 -24.60 -44.75
N PRO A 289 -3.67 -25.61 -45.57
CA PRO A 289 -2.28 -25.84 -45.95
C PRO A 289 -1.65 -24.58 -46.57
N GLY A 290 -0.45 -24.22 -46.12
CA GLY A 290 0.23 -22.99 -46.53
C GLY A 290 0.04 -21.84 -45.55
N TRP A 291 0.16 -20.61 -46.05
CA TRP A 291 0.07 -19.39 -45.24
C TRP A 291 -1.37 -18.95 -45.04
N ASN A 292 -1.76 -18.75 -43.78
CA ASN A 292 -3.05 -18.23 -43.36
C ASN A 292 -2.86 -16.82 -42.80
N PHE A 293 -3.65 -15.86 -43.26
CA PHE A 293 -3.55 -14.47 -42.82
C PHE A 293 -4.37 -14.24 -41.54
N CYS A 294 -3.75 -13.59 -40.56
CA CYS A 294 -4.36 -13.14 -39.33
C CYS A 294 -4.37 -11.60 -39.28
N PHE A 295 -5.54 -11.04 -39.03
CA PHE A 295 -5.73 -9.60 -38.77
C PHE A 295 -6.40 -9.43 -37.41
N GLY A 296 -5.75 -8.73 -36.48
CA GLY A 296 -6.25 -8.50 -35.13
C GLY A 296 -6.40 -7.02 -34.81
N LEU A 297 -7.29 -6.72 -33.86
CA LEU A 297 -7.41 -5.40 -33.24
C LEU A 297 -7.33 -5.53 -31.72
N PRO A 298 -6.16 -5.98 -31.18
CA PRO A 298 -5.96 -6.10 -29.75
C PRO A 298 -6.28 -4.80 -29.02
N GLU A 299 -6.89 -4.96 -27.86
CA GLU A 299 -7.20 -3.84 -26.97
C GLU A 299 -5.97 -3.51 -26.12
N LEU A 300 -5.47 -2.28 -26.25
CA LEU A 300 -4.35 -1.78 -25.45
C LEU A 300 -4.90 -0.93 -24.30
N LEU A 301 -4.93 -1.50 -23.09
CA LEU A 301 -5.58 -0.91 -21.91
C LEU A 301 -4.68 0.03 -21.08
N GLY A 302 -3.61 0.58 -21.65
CA GLY A 302 -2.73 1.52 -20.94
C GLY A 302 -1.44 1.84 -21.69
N ALA A 303 -0.62 2.70 -21.07
CA ALA A 303 0.73 3.02 -21.53
C ALA A 303 1.60 1.75 -21.48
N CYS A 304 2.14 1.35 -22.63
CA CYS A 304 2.98 0.15 -22.80
C CYS A 304 2.26 -1.18 -22.54
N TRP A 305 1.13 -1.45 -23.20
CA TRP A 305 0.45 -2.75 -23.12
C TRP A 305 1.08 -3.82 -24.02
N THR A 306 1.19 -5.04 -23.49
CA THR A 306 1.65 -6.25 -24.19
C THR A 306 0.49 -7.12 -24.68
N TRP A 307 0.58 -7.67 -25.89
CA TRP A 307 -0.37 -8.66 -26.39
C TRP A 307 0.36 -9.94 -26.78
N GLN A 308 -0.25 -11.10 -26.52
CA GLN A 308 0.35 -12.40 -26.80
C GLN A 308 -0.67 -13.40 -27.34
N ILE A 309 -0.18 -14.33 -28.15
CA ILE A 309 -0.87 -15.49 -28.67
C ILE A 309 -0.06 -16.75 -28.37
N GLU A 310 -0.77 -17.81 -28.02
CA GLU A 310 -0.24 -19.13 -27.70
C GLU A 310 -0.91 -20.17 -28.62
N ILE A 311 -0.09 -20.93 -29.35
CA ILE A 311 -0.54 -22.01 -30.25
C ILE A 311 0.17 -23.33 -29.93
N PRO A 312 -0.41 -24.50 -30.27
CA PRO A 312 0.23 -25.78 -29.99
C PRO A 312 1.59 -25.94 -30.67
N ALA A 313 2.56 -26.41 -29.90
CA ALA A 313 3.86 -26.84 -30.39
C ALA A 313 3.75 -28.22 -31.09
N GLY A 314 4.76 -28.57 -31.89
CA GLY A 314 4.83 -29.90 -32.53
C GLY A 314 3.92 -30.11 -33.75
N CYS A 315 3.00 -29.20 -34.03
CA CYS A 315 2.11 -29.24 -35.21
C CYS A 315 2.75 -28.67 -36.51
N GLY A 316 4.04 -28.30 -36.47
CA GLY A 316 4.74 -27.71 -37.62
C GLY A 316 4.33 -26.28 -37.99
N LEU A 317 3.56 -25.61 -37.12
CA LEU A 317 3.09 -24.24 -37.32
C LEU A 317 4.23 -23.21 -37.22
N ARG A 318 4.18 -22.16 -38.04
CA ARG A 318 5.14 -21.04 -37.99
C ARG A 318 4.41 -19.70 -38.03
N LEU A 319 4.77 -18.77 -37.16
CA LEU A 319 4.23 -17.41 -37.10
C LEU A 319 5.22 -16.40 -37.69
N HIS A 320 4.82 -15.72 -38.76
CA HIS A 320 5.65 -14.72 -39.44
C HIS A 320 4.80 -13.47 -39.73
N ALA A 321 5.41 -12.29 -39.73
CA ALA A 321 4.77 -11.03 -40.05
C ALA A 321 4.26 -11.04 -41.50
N LEU A 322 5.15 -11.47 -42.41
CA LEU A 322 4.91 -11.77 -43.82
C LEU A 322 5.45 -13.17 -44.14
N PRO A 323 4.91 -13.86 -45.16
CA PRO A 323 5.37 -15.18 -45.59
C PRO A 323 6.90 -15.33 -45.74
N ASP A 324 7.57 -14.28 -46.21
CA ASP A 324 9.01 -14.27 -46.50
C ASP A 324 9.85 -13.54 -45.43
N SER A 325 9.27 -13.13 -44.31
CA SER A 325 9.96 -12.40 -43.22
C SER A 325 10.36 -13.30 -42.05
N GLU A 326 11.32 -12.90 -41.22
CA GLU A 326 11.69 -13.64 -39.99
C GLU A 326 10.97 -13.15 -38.71
N GLY A 327 10.47 -11.91 -38.67
CA GLY A 327 9.76 -11.35 -37.50
C GLY A 327 8.30 -11.83 -37.42
N PRO A 328 7.65 -11.86 -36.24
CA PRO A 328 6.31 -12.46 -36.09
C PRO A 328 5.12 -11.54 -36.38
N PHE A 329 5.25 -10.21 -36.29
CA PHE A 329 4.11 -9.29 -36.39
C PHE A 329 4.42 -8.04 -37.23
N LEU A 330 3.39 -7.52 -37.91
CA LEU A 330 3.32 -6.14 -38.38
C LEU A 330 2.34 -5.36 -37.50
N LEU A 331 2.72 -4.17 -37.09
CA LEU A 331 1.88 -3.27 -36.31
C LEU A 331 1.40 -2.11 -37.18
N GLY A 332 0.10 -1.81 -37.09
CA GLY A 332 -0.50 -0.65 -37.72
C GLY A 332 -0.23 0.64 -36.95
N ARG A 333 -0.72 1.79 -37.44
CA ARG A 333 -0.85 2.96 -36.57
C ARG A 333 -2.02 2.75 -35.61
N PRO A 334 -1.94 3.20 -34.33
CA PRO A 334 -3.09 3.20 -33.44
C PRO A 334 -4.24 3.95 -34.10
N LEU A 335 -5.42 3.35 -34.12
CA LEU A 335 -6.61 3.97 -34.68
C LEU A 335 -7.37 4.65 -33.53
N ALA A 336 -7.68 5.94 -33.68
CA ALA A 336 -8.82 6.50 -32.94
C ALA A 336 -10.07 5.73 -33.38
N ASP A 337 -11.10 5.58 -32.53
CA ASP A 337 -12.30 4.72 -32.67
C ASP A 337 -13.16 4.87 -33.97
N ALA A 338 -12.64 5.46 -35.04
CA ALA A 338 -13.21 5.49 -36.37
C ALA A 338 -13.12 4.12 -37.09
N THR A 339 -14.25 3.77 -37.72
CA THR A 339 -14.57 2.58 -38.53
C THR A 339 -13.37 1.90 -39.19
N ILE A 340 -13.05 0.70 -38.72
CA ILE A 340 -12.19 -0.26 -39.42
C ILE A 340 -12.90 -0.70 -40.71
N PRO A 341 -12.26 -0.61 -41.89
CA PRO A 341 -12.82 -1.17 -43.11
C PRO A 341 -12.99 -2.69 -42.97
N GLU A 342 -14.22 -3.23 -43.12
CA GLU A 342 -14.50 -4.68 -42.99
C GLU A 342 -13.68 -5.55 -43.96
N ASP A 343 -13.18 -4.95 -45.03
CA ASP A 343 -12.40 -5.59 -46.07
C ASP A 343 -10.89 -5.67 -45.77
N ILE A 344 -10.38 -4.94 -44.78
CA ILE A 344 -8.95 -5.00 -44.41
C ILE A 344 -8.54 -6.38 -43.92
N ALA A 345 -9.47 -7.11 -43.28
CA ALA A 345 -9.26 -8.50 -42.86
C ALA A 345 -9.16 -9.47 -44.06
N LYS A 346 -9.62 -9.07 -45.25
CA LYS A 346 -9.70 -9.93 -46.46
C LYS A 346 -8.51 -9.79 -47.40
N TYR A 347 -7.77 -8.68 -47.32
CA TYR A 347 -6.69 -8.36 -48.27
C TYR A 347 -5.32 -8.27 -47.57
N PRO A 348 -4.63 -9.41 -47.35
CA PRO A 348 -3.31 -9.40 -46.72
C PRO A 348 -2.26 -8.69 -47.57
N PRO A 349 -1.40 -7.85 -46.99
CA PRO A 349 -0.15 -7.47 -47.64
C PRO A 349 0.75 -8.72 -47.75
N ARG A 350 1.29 -8.97 -48.94
CA ARG A 350 2.23 -10.09 -49.20
C ARG A 350 3.68 -9.65 -49.14
N THR A 351 3.95 -8.35 -49.33
CA THR A 351 5.28 -7.75 -49.24
C THR A 351 5.29 -6.50 -48.35
N PHE A 352 6.47 -6.11 -47.85
CA PHE A 352 6.62 -4.84 -47.13
C PHE A 352 6.28 -3.62 -47.99
N ALA A 353 6.50 -3.70 -49.32
CA ALA A 353 6.13 -2.63 -50.24
C ALA A 353 4.61 -2.46 -50.37
N GLU A 354 3.84 -3.55 -50.27
CA GLU A 354 2.37 -3.54 -50.26
C GLU A 354 1.79 -3.09 -48.92
N ALA A 355 2.46 -3.39 -47.81
CA ALA A 355 2.08 -2.92 -46.47
C ALA A 355 2.16 -1.37 -46.34
N GLY A 356 2.99 -0.73 -47.17
CA GLY A 356 3.06 0.73 -47.29
C GLY A 356 3.49 1.43 -45.99
N SER A 357 2.95 2.63 -45.76
CA SER A 357 3.18 3.43 -44.54
C SER A 357 2.23 3.12 -43.37
N ASP A 358 1.27 2.20 -43.61
CA ASP A 358 0.16 1.94 -42.70
C ASP A 358 0.51 0.87 -41.67
N PHE A 359 1.38 -0.07 -42.04
CA PHE A 359 1.93 -1.11 -41.18
C PHE A 359 3.46 -1.10 -41.20
N PHE A 360 4.07 -1.37 -40.04
CA PHE A 360 5.52 -1.48 -39.88
C PHE A 360 5.89 -2.79 -39.19
N PRO A 361 7.06 -3.38 -39.51
CA PRO A 361 7.54 -4.55 -38.80
C PRO A 361 7.69 -4.26 -37.32
N TRP A 362 7.16 -5.16 -36.50
CA TRP A 362 7.49 -5.16 -35.10
C TRP A 362 8.88 -5.75 -34.90
N HIS A 363 9.75 -5.00 -34.23
CA HIS A 363 11.05 -5.44 -33.81
C HIS A 363 11.08 -5.43 -32.28
N PRO A 364 11.59 -6.49 -31.62
CA PRO A 364 11.96 -6.36 -30.22
C PRO A 364 13.07 -5.30 -30.15
N GLU A 365 12.83 -4.22 -29.43
CA GLU A 365 13.91 -3.32 -29.06
C GLU A 365 14.75 -4.02 -27.96
N GLY A 366 15.92 -4.55 -28.34
CA GLY A 366 16.86 -5.17 -27.41
C GLY A 366 16.77 -6.70 -27.24
N ASP A 367 17.54 -7.20 -26.27
CA ASP A 367 17.75 -8.64 -25.99
C ASP A 367 16.74 -9.24 -25.00
N VAL A 368 15.87 -8.41 -24.40
CA VAL A 368 14.89 -8.87 -23.41
C VAL A 368 13.54 -9.11 -24.10
N THR A 369 13.01 -10.32 -23.87
CA THR A 369 11.75 -10.81 -24.42
C THR A 369 10.61 -9.77 -24.37
N PRO A 370 9.78 -9.65 -25.42
CA PRO A 370 8.75 -8.61 -25.55
C PRO A 370 7.48 -8.85 -24.71
N LEU A 371 7.43 -9.96 -23.98
CA LEU A 371 6.26 -10.42 -23.25
C LEU A 371 6.28 -9.91 -21.81
N SER A 372 5.09 -9.64 -21.29
CA SER A 372 4.88 -9.33 -19.87
C SER A 372 5.19 -10.55 -19.02
N PRO A 373 6.07 -10.45 -17.99
CA PRO A 373 6.32 -11.57 -17.09
C PRO A 373 5.03 -12.04 -16.41
N ALA A 374 4.16 -11.12 -15.94
CA ALA A 374 2.93 -11.49 -15.28
C ALA A 374 1.96 -12.25 -16.20
N LYS A 375 1.84 -11.84 -17.47
CA LYS A 375 0.99 -12.56 -18.45
C LYS A 375 1.57 -13.92 -18.81
N GLU A 376 2.90 -14.05 -18.84
CA GLU A 376 3.53 -15.34 -19.07
C GLU A 376 3.29 -16.31 -17.91
N LEU A 377 3.51 -15.84 -16.68
CA LEU A 377 3.26 -16.62 -15.46
C LEU A 377 1.81 -17.06 -15.36
N ALA A 378 0.86 -16.17 -15.66
CA ALA A 378 -0.57 -16.48 -15.60
C ALA A 378 -1.01 -17.58 -16.57
N TRP A 379 -0.28 -17.76 -17.68
CA TRP A 379 -0.62 -18.69 -18.75
C TRP A 379 0.18 -20.00 -18.70
N ASP A 380 1.21 -20.06 -17.83
CA ASP A 380 2.02 -21.26 -17.64
C ASP A 380 1.16 -22.48 -17.28
N GLN A 381 1.59 -23.63 -17.77
CA GLN A 381 1.01 -24.93 -17.46
C GLN A 381 2.09 -25.82 -16.84
N LEU A 382 1.74 -26.49 -15.76
CA LEU A 382 2.64 -27.38 -15.03
C LEU A 382 2.51 -28.81 -15.57
N GLU A 383 3.62 -29.56 -15.67
CA GLU A 383 3.60 -30.97 -16.08
C GLU A 383 3.90 -31.93 -14.92
N SER A 384 5.10 -31.85 -14.36
CA SER A 384 5.57 -32.80 -13.34
C SER A 384 6.23 -32.06 -12.18
N ASP A 385 5.91 -32.48 -10.96
CA ASP A 385 6.55 -31.97 -9.76
C ASP A 385 8.05 -32.33 -9.73
N LEU A 386 8.88 -31.33 -9.45
CA LEU A 386 10.32 -31.48 -9.21
C LEU A 386 10.60 -31.67 -7.71
N VAL A 387 9.75 -31.07 -6.86
CA VAL A 387 9.75 -31.24 -5.41
C VAL A 387 8.31 -31.54 -4.96
N PRO A 388 8.07 -32.47 -4.02
CA PRO A 388 6.73 -32.73 -3.52
C PRO A 388 6.04 -31.45 -3.00
N PRO A 389 4.76 -31.19 -3.36
CA PRO A 389 4.02 -30.03 -2.85
C PRO A 389 3.96 -29.98 -1.32
N GLY A 390 4.12 -28.79 -0.75
CA GLY A 390 4.12 -28.58 0.70
C GLY A 390 5.42 -28.97 1.41
N SER A 391 6.50 -29.27 0.68
CA SER A 391 7.79 -29.61 1.27
C SER A 391 8.36 -28.45 2.12
N PRO A 392 9.04 -28.75 3.24
CA PRO A 392 9.79 -27.73 3.98
C PRO A 392 10.91 -27.16 3.12
N LEU A 393 11.41 -25.97 3.48
CA LEU A 393 12.56 -25.39 2.79
C LEU A 393 13.82 -26.21 3.02
N SER A 394 14.60 -26.38 1.96
CA SER A 394 15.94 -26.97 1.95
C SER A 394 16.94 -26.02 1.29
N GLU A 395 18.23 -26.29 1.46
CA GLU A 395 19.29 -25.61 0.72
C GLU A 395 20.04 -26.64 -0.15
N PRO A 396 20.05 -26.50 -1.49
CA PRO A 396 19.28 -25.50 -2.25
C PRO A 396 17.76 -25.74 -2.13
N VAL A 397 16.98 -24.67 -2.36
CA VAL A 397 15.51 -24.73 -2.42
C VAL A 397 15.07 -25.63 -3.57
N CYS A 398 15.75 -25.55 -4.72
CA CYS A 398 15.50 -26.40 -5.88
C CYS A 398 16.73 -26.48 -6.79
N ARG A 399 16.88 -27.59 -7.51
CA ARG A 399 17.75 -27.74 -8.68
C ARG A 399 16.94 -28.25 -9.86
N ALA A 400 17.13 -27.67 -11.03
CA ALA A 400 16.57 -28.16 -12.29
C ALA A 400 17.61 -28.05 -13.39
N ARG A 401 17.54 -28.97 -14.37
CA ARG A 401 18.49 -29.03 -15.48
C ARG A 401 17.78 -29.23 -16.81
N ASP A 402 18.22 -28.45 -17.80
CA ASP A 402 17.79 -28.52 -19.20
C ASP A 402 16.26 -28.49 -19.37
N ARG A 403 15.58 -27.73 -18.51
CA ARG A 403 14.12 -27.57 -18.50
C ARG A 403 13.69 -26.29 -17.81
N ASP A 404 12.65 -25.69 -18.34
CA ASP A 404 11.97 -24.56 -17.69
C ASP A 404 11.13 -25.08 -16.51
N PHE A 405 11.07 -24.30 -15.44
CA PHE A 405 10.41 -24.72 -14.21
C PHE A 405 9.97 -23.52 -13.35
N THR A 406 9.09 -23.78 -12.39
CA THR A 406 8.62 -22.78 -11.44
C THR A 406 8.72 -23.27 -10.00
N ILE A 407 8.84 -22.33 -9.05
CA ILE A 407 8.81 -22.53 -7.61
C ILE A 407 7.82 -21.51 -7.04
N VAL A 408 6.87 -21.95 -6.21
CA VAL A 408 5.93 -21.09 -5.48
C VAL A 408 6.15 -21.27 -3.99
N LEU A 409 6.32 -20.15 -3.29
CA LEU A 409 6.71 -20.10 -1.88
C LEU A 409 5.62 -19.39 -1.07
N ASP A 410 5.32 -19.90 0.12
CA ASP A 410 4.38 -19.30 1.08
C ASP A 410 5.17 -18.66 2.22
N PHE A 411 4.91 -17.38 2.51
CA PHE A 411 5.52 -16.65 3.61
C PHE A 411 4.70 -16.71 4.92
N ALA A 412 3.56 -17.43 4.91
CA ALA A 412 2.58 -17.53 5.99
C ALA A 412 1.90 -16.21 6.42
N GLY A 413 2.49 -15.07 6.10
CA GLY A 413 1.95 -13.73 6.32
C GLY A 413 2.19 -12.83 5.12
N GLU A 414 1.56 -11.66 5.19
CA GLU A 414 1.72 -10.61 4.18
C GLU A 414 3.11 -9.97 4.31
N PHE A 415 3.85 -9.90 3.21
CA PHE A 415 5.11 -9.17 3.12
C PHE A 415 4.95 -7.92 2.26
N LEU A 416 5.83 -6.94 2.48
CA LEU A 416 6.11 -5.85 1.58
C LEU A 416 7.63 -5.61 1.59
N GLY A 417 8.29 -5.77 0.45
CA GLY A 417 9.74 -5.60 0.40
C GLY A 417 10.41 -5.99 -0.92
N HIS A 418 11.72 -6.06 -0.88
CA HIS A 418 12.57 -6.36 -2.03
C HIS A 418 12.85 -7.86 -2.10
N ALA A 419 12.38 -8.52 -3.16
CA ALA A 419 12.66 -9.94 -3.35
C ALA A 419 14.16 -10.15 -3.55
N ARG A 420 14.72 -11.12 -2.83
CA ARG A 420 16.14 -11.46 -2.83
C ARG A 420 16.31 -12.93 -3.14
N VAL A 421 17.02 -13.24 -4.22
CA VAL A 421 17.21 -14.61 -4.72
C VAL A 421 18.70 -14.86 -4.91
N GLU A 422 19.23 -15.86 -4.22
CA GLU A 422 20.57 -16.39 -4.45
C GLU A 422 20.47 -17.60 -5.38
N VAL A 423 21.10 -17.50 -6.55
CA VAL A 423 20.95 -18.46 -7.64
C VAL A 423 22.26 -18.67 -8.39
N GLU A 424 22.50 -19.91 -8.81
CA GLU A 424 23.52 -20.28 -9.79
C GLU A 424 22.80 -20.70 -11.08
N ALA A 425 23.15 -20.10 -12.22
CA ALA A 425 22.48 -20.38 -13.48
C ALA A 425 23.42 -20.18 -14.70
N PRO A 426 23.14 -20.82 -15.84
CA PRO A 426 23.75 -20.47 -17.11
C PRO A 426 23.36 -19.06 -17.54
N GLY A 427 24.28 -18.34 -18.16
CA GLY A 427 24.05 -16.99 -18.69
C GLY A 427 22.93 -16.97 -19.74
N GLY A 428 22.00 -16.02 -19.61
CA GLY A 428 20.85 -15.90 -20.49
C GLY A 428 19.58 -16.63 -19.99
N THR A 429 19.69 -17.38 -18.88
CA THR A 429 18.51 -17.89 -18.17
C THR A 429 17.63 -16.71 -17.75
N VAL A 430 16.33 -16.78 -18.04
CA VAL A 430 15.35 -15.78 -17.60
C VAL A 430 14.76 -16.22 -16.28
N MET A 431 14.70 -15.31 -15.31
CA MET A 431 14.04 -15.50 -14.02
C MET A 431 12.93 -14.46 -13.86
N ASP A 432 11.69 -14.92 -13.80
CA ASP A 432 10.52 -14.11 -13.44
C ASP A 432 10.26 -14.24 -11.94
N ILE A 433 9.96 -13.12 -11.28
CA ILE A 433 9.55 -13.05 -9.87
C ILE A 433 8.13 -12.48 -9.84
N GLY A 434 7.16 -13.28 -9.43
CA GLY A 434 5.76 -12.87 -9.36
C GLY A 434 5.20 -12.88 -7.93
N TYR A 435 4.21 -12.03 -7.69
CA TYR A 435 3.66 -11.75 -6.36
C TYR A 435 2.13 -11.76 -6.37
N ASP A 436 1.52 -12.45 -5.40
CA ASP A 436 0.07 -12.38 -5.16
C ASP A 436 -0.27 -12.75 -3.72
N GLU A 437 -1.46 -12.40 -3.29
CA GLU A 437 -2.05 -12.79 -2.02
C GLU A 437 -2.79 -14.14 -2.14
N ARG A 438 -2.98 -14.66 -3.36
CA ARG A 438 -3.88 -15.79 -3.65
C ARG A 438 -3.21 -16.84 -4.52
N LEU A 439 -3.71 -18.06 -4.40
CA LEU A 439 -3.34 -19.20 -5.25
C LEU A 439 -4.53 -19.66 -6.08
N ARG A 440 -4.22 -20.22 -7.24
CA ARG A 440 -5.08 -21.07 -8.06
C ARG A 440 -5.08 -22.51 -7.52
N GLU A 441 -5.98 -23.33 -8.05
CA GLU A 441 -6.09 -24.75 -7.69
C GLU A 441 -4.81 -25.57 -7.98
N ASP A 442 -4.03 -25.17 -8.99
CA ASP A 442 -2.75 -25.81 -9.36
C ASP A 442 -1.55 -25.36 -8.50
N GLY A 443 -1.80 -24.49 -7.51
CA GLY A 443 -0.81 -24.01 -6.56
C GLY A 443 0.07 -22.86 -7.08
N THR A 444 -0.26 -22.24 -8.22
CA THR A 444 0.38 -21.00 -8.69
C THR A 444 -0.43 -19.77 -8.30
N PRO A 445 0.17 -18.58 -8.27
CA PRO A 445 -0.56 -17.34 -7.99
C PRO A 445 -1.71 -17.03 -8.97
N ALA A 446 -2.75 -16.35 -8.46
CA ALA A 446 -3.98 -16.03 -9.18
C ALA A 446 -3.96 -14.65 -9.87
N TYR A 447 -2.94 -14.41 -10.70
CA TYR A 447 -2.75 -13.15 -11.42
C TYR A 447 -4.02 -12.70 -12.16
N PHE A 448 -4.23 -11.37 -12.19
CA PHE A 448 -5.33 -10.71 -12.89
C PHE A 448 -6.75 -11.00 -12.36
N LEU A 449 -6.92 -11.87 -11.35
CA LEU A 449 -8.23 -12.20 -10.77
C LEU A 449 -8.96 -10.98 -10.22
N CYS A 450 -8.24 -10.11 -9.50
CA CYS A 450 -8.82 -8.91 -8.89
C CYS A 450 -8.89 -7.73 -9.86
N ASN A 451 -7.85 -7.56 -10.69
CA ASN A 451 -7.77 -6.46 -11.64
C ASN A 451 -6.91 -6.88 -12.84
N PRO A 452 -7.41 -6.74 -14.08
CA PRO A 452 -6.67 -7.11 -15.29
C PRO A 452 -5.47 -6.21 -15.62
N LEU A 453 -5.33 -5.06 -14.95
CA LEU A 453 -4.23 -4.12 -15.11
C LEU A 453 -3.11 -4.31 -14.07
N LEU A 454 -3.13 -5.41 -13.31
CA LEU A 454 -2.14 -5.72 -12.29
C LEU A 454 -1.07 -6.68 -12.85
N ASN A 455 0.02 -6.12 -13.37
CA ASN A 455 1.17 -6.87 -13.86
C ASN A 455 2.12 -7.20 -12.69
N SER A 456 1.67 -8.04 -11.75
CA SER A 456 2.41 -8.30 -10.51
C SER A 456 3.61 -9.25 -10.65
N ALA A 457 4.53 -8.92 -11.55
CA ALA A 457 5.78 -9.65 -11.72
C ALA A 457 6.92 -8.78 -12.30
N ASP A 458 8.15 -9.11 -11.91
CA ASP A 458 9.41 -8.54 -12.41
C ASP A 458 10.21 -9.62 -13.17
N ARG A 459 11.15 -9.23 -14.04
CA ARG A 459 11.96 -10.14 -14.90
C ARG A 459 13.45 -9.80 -14.85
N PHE A 460 14.28 -10.84 -14.73
CA PHE A 460 15.74 -10.73 -14.76
C PHE A 460 16.35 -11.72 -15.75
N VAL A 461 17.25 -11.26 -16.62
CA VAL A 461 18.11 -12.14 -17.44
C VAL A 461 19.43 -12.33 -16.68
N LEU A 462 19.74 -13.57 -16.32
CA LEU A 462 20.83 -13.90 -15.40
C LEU A 462 22.19 -13.92 -16.09
N ARG A 463 23.24 -13.55 -15.35
CA ARG A 463 24.65 -13.82 -15.75
C ARG A 463 25.02 -15.27 -15.48
N GLU A 464 26.13 -15.71 -16.07
CA GLU A 464 26.72 -17.02 -15.78
C GLU A 464 27.17 -17.11 -14.30
N GLY A 465 26.90 -18.26 -13.67
CA GLY A 465 27.38 -18.63 -12.34
C GLY A 465 26.56 -18.08 -11.17
N VAL A 466 27.15 -18.12 -9.98
CA VAL A 466 26.51 -17.75 -8.70
C VAL A 466 26.29 -16.23 -8.62
N GLN A 467 25.07 -15.83 -8.27
CA GLN A 467 24.67 -14.42 -8.11
C GLN A 467 23.54 -14.24 -7.10
N THR A 468 23.43 -13.01 -6.58
CA THR A 468 22.27 -12.56 -5.82
C THR A 468 21.53 -11.51 -6.65
N VAL A 469 20.24 -11.73 -6.86
CA VAL A 469 19.33 -10.76 -7.46
C VAL A 469 18.49 -10.18 -6.33
N GLU A 470 18.46 -8.85 -6.23
CA GLU A 470 17.60 -8.14 -5.28
C GLU A 470 16.84 -7.04 -6.04
N THR A 471 15.50 -7.09 -5.97
CA THR A 471 14.64 -6.13 -6.68
C THR A 471 14.85 -4.72 -6.15
N PHE A 472 14.78 -3.74 -7.03
CA PHE A 472 14.89 -2.33 -6.66
C PHE A 472 13.58 -1.80 -6.07
N HIS A 473 12.42 -2.17 -6.62
CA HIS A 473 11.13 -1.75 -6.11
C HIS A 473 10.58 -2.75 -5.09
N PRO A 474 10.00 -2.28 -3.97
CA PRO A 474 9.35 -3.17 -3.02
C PRO A 474 8.01 -3.64 -3.58
N ARG A 475 7.70 -4.92 -3.39
CA ARG A 475 6.47 -5.59 -3.83
C ARG A 475 5.80 -6.27 -2.64
N GLY A 476 4.47 -6.25 -2.64
CA GLY A 476 3.67 -6.92 -1.60
C GLY A 476 3.05 -8.24 -2.06
N GLY A 477 2.72 -9.09 -1.10
CA GLY A 477 2.02 -10.34 -1.31
C GLY A 477 2.20 -11.31 -0.15
N ARG A 478 1.64 -12.51 -0.30
CA ARG A 478 1.92 -13.65 0.60
C ARG A 478 2.68 -14.77 -0.11
N TYR A 479 2.39 -14.94 -1.40
CA TYR A 479 3.00 -15.95 -2.24
C TYR A 479 3.98 -15.30 -3.22
N LEU A 480 5.15 -15.89 -3.31
CA LEU A 480 6.19 -15.49 -4.25
C LEU A 480 6.45 -16.64 -5.21
N GLN A 481 6.31 -16.38 -6.51
CA GLN A 481 6.61 -17.32 -7.58
C GLN A 481 7.93 -16.96 -8.25
N LEU A 482 8.83 -17.93 -8.38
CA LEU A 482 10.03 -17.85 -9.22
C LEU A 482 9.84 -18.76 -10.43
N THR A 483 9.97 -18.24 -11.64
CA THR A 483 9.92 -19.05 -12.85
C THR A 483 11.16 -18.86 -13.69
N PHE A 484 11.80 -19.97 -14.05
CA PHE A 484 13.03 -20.00 -14.83
C PHE A 484 12.76 -20.50 -16.24
N ARG A 485 13.22 -19.74 -17.23
CA ARG A 485 13.05 -20.03 -18.66
C ARG A 485 14.38 -19.98 -19.41
N ASN A 486 14.40 -20.61 -20.58
CA ASN A 486 15.60 -20.76 -21.39
C ASN A 486 16.72 -21.49 -20.63
N VAL A 487 16.35 -22.48 -19.81
CA VAL A 487 17.30 -23.23 -18.99
C VAL A 487 18.12 -24.17 -19.88
N ALA A 488 19.35 -23.76 -20.18
CA ALA A 488 20.31 -24.52 -20.99
C ALA A 488 21.52 -24.94 -20.12
N GLY A 489 21.28 -25.86 -19.19
CA GLY A 489 22.22 -26.26 -18.14
C GLY A 489 21.50 -26.42 -16.80
N GLU A 490 22.24 -26.35 -15.70
CA GLU A 490 21.68 -26.49 -14.35
C GLU A 490 21.44 -25.13 -13.69
N VAL A 491 20.25 -24.96 -13.15
CA VAL A 491 19.89 -23.85 -12.26
C VAL A 491 19.76 -24.39 -10.84
N ALA A 492 20.46 -23.75 -9.90
CA ALA A 492 20.36 -24.02 -8.47
C ALA A 492 19.91 -22.78 -7.72
N VAL A 493 18.75 -22.85 -7.06
CA VAL A 493 18.23 -21.77 -6.21
C VAL A 493 18.65 -22.05 -4.79
N HIS A 494 19.58 -21.28 -4.24
CA HIS A 494 20.14 -21.50 -2.91
C HIS A 494 19.25 -20.93 -1.83
N ARG A 495 18.83 -19.67 -1.99
CA ARG A 495 18.08 -18.94 -0.98
C ARG A 495 17.08 -17.99 -1.62
N VAL A 496 15.91 -17.87 -1.00
CA VAL A 496 14.88 -16.90 -1.39
C VAL A 496 14.37 -16.21 -0.13
N GLY A 497 14.27 -14.89 -0.19
CA GLY A 497 13.73 -14.07 0.88
C GLY A 497 13.17 -12.75 0.36
N VAL A 498 12.62 -11.95 1.26
CA VAL A 498 12.14 -10.59 0.99
C VAL A 498 12.75 -9.66 2.04
N ARG A 499 13.56 -8.69 1.61
CA ARG A 499 14.06 -7.65 2.51
C ARG A 499 12.95 -6.63 2.75
N SER A 500 12.48 -6.51 3.99
CA SER A 500 11.32 -5.70 4.36
C SER A 500 11.52 -4.22 4.01
N ALA A 501 10.50 -3.64 3.39
CA ALA A 501 10.37 -2.19 3.19
C ALA A 501 9.41 -1.55 4.22
N CYS A 502 8.88 -2.34 5.16
CA CYS A 502 8.04 -1.85 6.24
C CYS A 502 8.88 -1.08 7.26
N ALA A 503 8.24 -0.13 7.95
CA ALA A 503 8.89 0.65 8.99
C ALA A 503 9.23 -0.20 10.23
N ALA A 504 10.40 0.06 10.82
CA ALA A 504 10.84 -0.59 12.05
C ALA A 504 10.21 0.06 13.30
N TYR A 505 8.93 -0.22 13.55
CA TYR A 505 8.25 0.26 14.76
C TYR A 505 8.17 -0.83 15.84
N PRO A 506 8.43 -0.50 17.13
CA PRO A 506 8.27 -1.45 18.21
C PRO A 506 6.78 -1.72 18.45
N THR A 507 6.36 -2.97 18.29
CA THR A 507 5.01 -3.37 18.66
C THR A 507 4.91 -3.66 20.15
N ILE A 508 4.08 -2.88 20.82
CA ILE A 508 3.91 -2.88 22.28
C ILE A 508 2.46 -3.24 22.65
N GLY A 509 1.49 -2.82 21.83
CA GLY A 509 0.07 -3.00 22.10
C GLY A 509 -0.36 -4.47 22.06
N GLN A 510 -1.14 -4.87 23.06
CA GLN A 510 -1.60 -6.24 23.25
C GLN A 510 -3.04 -6.23 23.77
N PHE A 511 -3.81 -7.24 23.41
CA PHE A 511 -5.17 -7.44 23.90
C PHE A 511 -5.46 -8.93 24.05
N HIS A 512 -6.12 -9.27 25.15
CA HIS A 512 -6.64 -10.60 25.42
C HIS A 512 -7.90 -10.51 26.28
N SER A 513 -8.94 -11.22 25.87
CA SER A 513 -10.24 -11.29 26.53
C SER A 513 -10.75 -12.71 26.75
N GLY A 514 -10.11 -13.70 26.11
CA GLY A 514 -10.63 -15.07 26.04
C GLY A 514 -11.75 -15.25 25.01
N ASP A 515 -12.24 -14.17 24.38
CA ASP A 515 -13.09 -14.24 23.20
C ASP A 515 -12.22 -14.33 21.95
N GLU A 516 -12.24 -15.49 21.32
CA GLU A 516 -11.38 -15.77 20.18
C GLU A 516 -11.62 -14.82 18.98
N ASN A 517 -12.80 -14.21 18.83
CA ASN A 517 -13.05 -13.26 17.73
C ASN A 517 -12.43 -11.90 18.02
N LEU A 518 -12.54 -11.42 19.27
CA LEU A 518 -11.99 -10.13 19.68
C LEU A 518 -10.46 -10.20 19.74
N ASP A 519 -9.91 -11.29 20.28
CA ASP A 519 -8.48 -11.54 20.33
C ASP A 519 -7.90 -11.69 18.91
N TRP A 520 -8.61 -12.40 18.01
CA TRP A 520 -8.22 -12.49 16.61
C TRP A 520 -8.28 -11.14 15.91
N ALA A 521 -9.33 -10.33 16.13
CA ALA A 521 -9.45 -9.00 15.53
C ALA A 521 -8.24 -8.11 15.84
N TRP A 522 -7.77 -8.12 17.09
CA TRP A 522 -6.54 -7.40 17.46
C TRP A 522 -5.31 -7.97 16.76
N SER A 523 -5.10 -9.29 16.83
CA SER A 523 -3.89 -9.91 16.25
C SER A 523 -3.81 -9.77 14.73
N ALA A 524 -4.95 -9.86 14.03
CA ALA A 524 -5.04 -9.68 12.59
C ALA A 524 -4.81 -8.21 12.21
N ALA A 525 -5.31 -7.25 13.00
CA ALA A 525 -5.02 -5.84 12.81
C ALA A 525 -3.53 -5.52 12.97
N ASP A 526 -2.86 -6.05 14.00
CA ASP A 526 -1.41 -5.88 14.17
C ASP A 526 -0.63 -6.42 12.96
N ARG A 527 -0.90 -7.66 12.53
CA ARG A 527 -0.27 -8.24 11.32
C ARG A 527 -0.52 -7.38 10.08
N THR A 528 -1.75 -6.91 9.90
CA THR A 528 -2.14 -6.07 8.75
C THR A 528 -1.37 -4.76 8.78
N LEU A 529 -1.37 -4.04 9.90
CA LEU A 529 -0.71 -2.74 10.03
C LEU A 529 0.80 -2.85 9.84
N ARG A 530 1.45 -3.91 10.33
CA ARG A 530 2.89 -4.11 10.09
C ARG A 530 3.24 -4.28 8.62
N ALA A 531 2.40 -4.98 7.85
CA ALA A 531 2.58 -5.11 6.40
C ALA A 531 2.21 -3.81 5.66
N SER A 532 1.34 -2.99 6.26
CA SER A 532 0.72 -1.81 5.64
C SER A 532 1.32 -0.47 6.10
N MET A 533 2.43 -0.50 6.86
CA MET A 533 3.19 0.66 7.33
C MET A 533 4.60 0.68 6.73
N ALA A 534 4.81 1.55 5.75
CA ALA A 534 6.13 1.84 5.19
C ALA A 534 6.51 3.30 5.52
N ASP A 535 6.79 4.10 4.50
CA ASP A 535 6.96 5.56 4.59
C ASP A 535 5.62 6.34 4.65
N GLY A 536 4.52 5.61 4.84
CA GLY A 536 3.15 6.05 5.00
C GLY A 536 2.26 4.85 5.36
N TRP A 537 1.02 5.10 5.76
CA TRP A 537 -0.01 4.07 5.83
C TRP A 537 -0.54 3.76 4.43
N ILE A 538 -0.49 2.50 4.03
CA ILE A 538 -0.73 2.07 2.64
C ILE A 538 -1.47 0.73 2.61
N ASP A 539 -1.92 0.26 1.44
CA ASP A 539 -2.08 -1.16 1.17
C ASP A 539 -0.74 -1.76 0.68
N PRO A 540 -0.36 -3.00 1.03
CA PRO A 540 0.95 -3.54 0.66
C PRO A 540 1.03 -4.02 -0.80
N TRP A 541 -0.08 -4.47 -1.39
CA TRP A 541 -0.04 -5.29 -2.60
C TRP A 541 -0.12 -4.50 -3.91
N ARG A 542 -1.24 -3.82 -4.18
CA ARG A 542 -1.57 -3.38 -5.55
C ARG A 542 -1.40 -1.88 -5.77
N GLU A 543 -1.51 -1.02 -4.76
CA GLU A 543 -1.45 0.45 -4.94
C GLU A 543 -0.29 1.08 -4.16
N GLN A 544 -0.16 0.73 -2.88
CA GLN A 544 0.79 1.35 -1.96
C GLN A 544 0.58 2.88 -1.83
N GLY A 545 -0.67 3.32 -2.03
CA GLY A 545 -1.09 4.71 -1.94
C GLY A 545 -1.35 5.11 -0.49
N LEU A 546 -0.93 6.32 -0.11
CA LEU A 546 -1.29 6.90 1.20
C LEU A 546 -2.63 7.62 1.03
N TYR A 547 -3.70 6.88 1.27
CA TYR A 547 -5.07 7.35 1.18
C TYR A 547 -5.54 7.99 2.49
N LEU A 548 -6.29 9.08 2.35
CA LEU A 548 -6.63 9.96 3.48
C LEU A 548 -7.70 9.36 4.39
N GLY A 549 -8.75 8.76 3.82
CA GLY A 549 -9.79 8.06 4.58
C GLY A 549 -9.20 6.92 5.42
N ASP A 550 -8.31 6.14 4.80
CA ASP A 550 -7.58 5.04 5.42
C ASP A 550 -6.70 5.50 6.59
N ALA A 551 -5.98 6.60 6.40
CA ALA A 551 -5.07 7.13 7.39
C ALA A 551 -5.77 7.54 8.71
N LEU A 552 -7.05 7.91 8.67
CA LEU A 552 -7.81 8.14 9.90
C LEU A 552 -7.86 6.87 10.76
N VAL A 553 -8.24 5.74 10.15
CA VAL A 553 -8.43 4.47 10.86
C VAL A 553 -7.08 3.85 11.20
N GLN A 554 -6.17 3.78 10.21
CA GLN A 554 -4.83 3.22 10.37
C GLN A 554 -4.02 3.99 11.40
N GLY A 555 -4.00 5.32 11.34
CA GLY A 555 -3.28 6.14 12.31
C GLY A 555 -3.82 5.93 13.72
N HIS A 556 -5.15 5.91 13.88
CA HIS A 556 -5.74 5.67 15.19
C HIS A 556 -5.40 4.29 15.77
N ALA A 557 -5.48 3.23 14.97
CA ALA A 557 -5.10 1.89 15.40
C ALA A 557 -3.58 1.78 15.69
N THR A 558 -2.75 2.35 14.82
CA THR A 558 -1.28 2.38 14.95
C THR A 558 -0.85 2.95 16.30
N ARG A 559 -1.46 4.06 16.74
CA ARG A 559 -1.14 4.70 18.03
C ARG A 559 -1.44 3.83 19.25
N LYS A 560 -2.31 2.81 19.11
CA LYS A 560 -2.57 1.84 20.20
C LYS A 560 -1.56 0.70 20.23
N ILE A 561 -0.84 0.48 19.12
CA ILE A 561 0.07 -0.66 18.91
C ILE A 561 1.54 -0.26 19.09
N THR A 562 1.96 0.90 18.58
CA THR A 562 3.34 1.40 18.67
C THR A 562 3.43 2.71 19.45
N SER A 563 4.57 2.95 20.10
CA SER A 563 4.90 4.22 20.77
C SER A 563 5.59 5.23 19.85
N ASP A 564 5.98 4.84 18.63
CA ASP A 564 6.55 5.73 17.64
C ASP A 564 5.46 6.28 16.72
N TRP A 565 5.05 7.52 16.97
CA TRP A 565 3.96 8.19 16.25
C TRP A 565 4.45 9.17 15.19
N ARG A 566 5.74 9.13 14.81
CA ARG A 566 6.29 10.10 13.83
C ARG A 566 5.69 9.98 12.43
N LEU A 567 5.03 8.85 12.12
CA LEU A 567 4.33 8.66 10.86
C LEU A 567 3.13 9.62 10.71
N ASP A 568 2.41 9.92 11.80
CA ASP A 568 1.28 10.85 11.79
C ASP A 568 1.66 12.26 11.30
N PRO A 569 2.57 13.01 11.96
CA PRO A 569 2.93 14.36 11.51
C PRO A 569 3.58 14.36 10.13
N TRP A 570 4.33 13.30 9.78
CA TRP A 570 4.90 13.12 8.46
C TRP A 570 3.81 13.06 7.38
N CYS A 571 2.82 12.18 7.54
CA CYS A 571 1.73 12.05 6.59
C CYS A 571 0.86 13.31 6.51
N PHE A 572 0.55 13.96 7.64
CA PHE A 572 -0.24 15.21 7.63
C PHE A 572 0.45 16.33 6.85
N ARG A 573 1.78 16.44 6.97
CA ARG A 573 2.57 17.40 6.18
C ARG A 573 2.52 17.11 4.69
N LEU A 574 2.56 15.85 4.26
CA LEU A 574 2.48 15.50 2.84
C LEU A 574 1.17 16.03 2.21
N TRP A 575 0.02 15.81 2.85
CA TRP A 575 -1.24 16.38 2.36
C TRP A 575 -1.26 17.90 2.40
N SER A 576 -0.80 18.52 3.49
CA SER A 576 -0.73 19.97 3.63
C SER A 576 0.10 20.61 2.49
N GLN A 577 1.24 20.03 2.18
CA GLN A 577 2.12 20.46 1.09
C GLN A 577 1.52 20.19 -0.30
N ALA A 578 0.66 19.18 -0.43
CA ALA A 578 -0.04 18.83 -1.68
C ALA A 578 -1.37 19.57 -1.86
N GLN A 579 -1.77 20.46 -0.95
CA GLN A 579 -3.06 21.15 -1.01
C GLN A 579 -3.24 21.83 -2.38
N PHE A 580 -4.36 21.52 -3.04
CA PHE A 580 -4.68 22.11 -4.32
C PHE A 580 -4.91 23.62 -4.17
N ARG A 581 -4.73 24.37 -5.25
CA ARG A 581 -4.96 25.82 -5.26
C ARG A 581 -6.38 26.23 -4.86
N ASN A 582 -7.35 25.34 -5.02
CA ASN A 582 -8.74 25.54 -4.59
C ASN A 582 -8.97 25.18 -3.11
N GLY A 583 -7.94 24.85 -2.32
CA GLY A 583 -8.06 24.50 -0.91
C GLY A 583 -8.45 23.05 -0.61
N GLN A 584 -8.87 22.26 -1.60
CA GLN A 584 -9.10 20.82 -1.42
C GLN A 584 -7.76 20.06 -1.27
N LEU A 585 -7.81 18.88 -0.65
CA LEU A 585 -6.67 17.99 -0.55
C LEU A 585 -6.81 16.82 -1.54
N PRO A 586 -5.71 16.29 -2.09
CA PRO A 586 -5.77 15.02 -2.80
C PRO A 586 -6.18 13.91 -1.83
N ASP A 587 -6.96 12.96 -2.33
CA ASP A 587 -7.37 11.75 -1.60
C ASP A 587 -6.19 10.81 -1.35
N VAL A 588 -5.20 10.79 -2.24
CA VAL A 588 -3.95 10.03 -2.13
C VAL A 588 -2.71 10.91 -2.35
N VAL A 589 -1.67 10.75 -1.52
CA VAL A 589 -0.49 11.63 -1.56
C VAL A 589 0.86 10.91 -1.35
N PRO A 590 1.96 11.37 -1.98
CA PRO A 590 1.98 12.16 -3.21
C PRO A 590 1.46 11.31 -4.38
N SER A 591 0.74 11.93 -5.30
CA SER A 591 0.12 11.21 -6.41
C SER A 591 0.06 12.08 -7.65
N SER A 592 0.01 11.41 -8.81
CA SER A 592 -0.35 12.04 -10.09
C SER A 592 -1.87 12.13 -10.29
N HIS A 593 -2.66 11.57 -9.37
CA HIS A 593 -4.11 11.72 -9.35
C HIS A 593 -4.49 13.14 -8.87
N ASP A 594 -5.35 13.82 -9.64
CA ASP A 594 -5.71 15.23 -9.42
C ASP A 594 -7.21 15.44 -9.12
N GLN A 595 -7.96 14.36 -8.89
CA GLN A 595 -9.38 14.42 -8.55
C GLN A 595 -9.62 14.11 -7.07
N PRO A 596 -9.92 15.12 -6.23
CA PRO A 596 -10.17 14.88 -4.81
C PRO A 596 -11.49 14.14 -4.56
N LEU A 597 -11.48 13.24 -3.58
CA LEU A 597 -12.67 12.83 -2.85
C LEU A 597 -12.99 13.93 -1.82
N VAL A 598 -14.03 14.72 -2.06
CA VAL A 598 -14.25 15.96 -1.27
C VAL A 598 -14.61 15.68 0.19
N ASP A 599 -15.19 14.52 0.50
CA ASP A 599 -15.41 14.06 1.86
C ASP A 599 -14.08 13.75 2.59
N TYR A 600 -13.08 13.21 1.89
CA TYR A 600 -11.76 12.94 2.46
C TYR A 600 -11.05 14.23 2.90
N THR A 601 -11.19 15.32 2.15
CA THR A 601 -10.63 16.63 2.55
C THR A 601 -11.05 17.02 3.99
N LEU A 602 -12.29 16.72 4.40
CA LEU A 602 -12.79 17.03 5.74
C LEU A 602 -12.29 16.04 6.80
N ILE A 603 -12.08 14.78 6.42
CA ILE A 603 -11.51 13.74 7.29
C ILE A 603 -10.11 14.13 7.77
N TRP A 604 -9.33 14.86 6.97
CA TRP A 604 -7.99 15.29 7.36
C TRP A 604 -7.98 16.18 8.61
N ILE A 605 -8.95 17.09 8.73
CA ILE A 605 -9.12 17.95 9.91
C ILE A 605 -9.45 17.11 11.14
N ILE A 606 -10.28 16.07 10.96
CA ILE A 606 -10.65 15.13 12.03
C ILE A 606 -9.42 14.32 12.46
N ALA A 607 -8.63 13.82 11.52
CA ALA A 607 -7.41 13.05 11.80
C ALA A 607 -6.36 13.90 12.54
N LEU A 608 -6.10 15.13 12.08
CA LEU A 608 -5.20 16.07 12.75
C LEU A 608 -5.65 16.36 14.18
N ARG A 609 -6.96 16.64 14.38
CA ARG A 609 -7.51 16.88 15.72
C ARG A 609 -7.36 15.66 16.62
N ASN A 610 -7.66 14.47 16.12
CA ASN A 610 -7.55 13.23 16.91
C ASN A 610 -6.10 12.96 17.33
N TYR A 611 -5.14 13.15 16.41
CA TYR A 611 -3.73 13.05 16.76
C TYR A 611 -3.33 14.07 17.83
N TRP A 612 -3.70 15.34 17.69
CA TRP A 612 -3.42 16.34 18.72
C TRP A 612 -4.07 15.99 20.06
N ALA A 613 -5.32 15.51 20.04
CA ALA A 613 -6.05 15.14 21.24
C ALA A 613 -5.34 14.01 22.04
N GLU A 614 -4.65 13.10 21.35
CA GLU A 614 -3.89 12.01 21.96
C GLU A 614 -2.43 12.36 22.26
N SER A 615 -1.78 13.19 21.45
CA SER A 615 -0.34 13.49 21.55
C SER A 615 0.00 14.76 22.32
N GLY A 616 -0.93 15.71 22.38
CA GLY A 616 -0.67 17.06 22.89
C GLY A 616 0.22 17.92 21.96
N ASP A 617 0.50 17.49 20.73
CA ASP A 617 1.38 18.18 19.78
C ASP A 617 0.71 19.43 19.18
N ILE A 618 0.65 20.49 19.99
CA ILE A 618 0.05 21.77 19.61
C ILE A 618 0.85 22.49 18.53
N ALA A 619 2.17 22.27 18.47
CA ALA A 619 3.06 22.91 17.50
C ALA A 619 2.71 22.47 16.07
N LEU A 620 2.39 21.19 15.87
CA LEU A 620 1.91 20.70 14.57
C LEU A 620 0.58 21.35 14.17
N VAL A 621 -0.35 21.53 15.10
CA VAL A 621 -1.63 22.21 14.81
C VAL A 621 -1.39 23.65 14.38
N GLU A 622 -0.48 24.36 15.02
CA GLU A 622 -0.09 25.72 14.64
C GLU A 622 0.55 25.78 13.25
N GLU A 623 1.47 24.85 12.97
CA GLU A 623 2.14 24.68 11.68
C GLU A 623 1.12 24.48 10.55
N LEU A 624 0.16 23.57 10.75
CA LEU A 624 -0.78 23.12 9.73
C LEU A 624 -2.10 23.92 9.69
N TRP A 625 -2.25 24.91 10.57
CA TRP A 625 -3.44 25.77 10.64
C TRP A 625 -3.84 26.42 9.29
N PRO A 626 -2.90 26.92 8.46
CA PRO A 626 -3.24 27.48 7.16
C PRO A 626 -4.01 26.49 6.27
N THR A 627 -3.65 25.21 6.28
CA THR A 627 -4.36 24.16 5.53
C THR A 627 -5.80 24.00 6.01
N VAL A 628 -6.04 23.99 7.33
CA VAL A 628 -7.41 23.95 7.91
C VAL A 628 -8.25 25.10 7.38
N THR A 629 -7.72 26.33 7.39
CA THR A 629 -8.46 27.49 6.89
C THR A 629 -8.66 27.45 5.38
N GLY A 630 -7.68 26.95 4.62
CA GLY A 630 -7.75 26.77 3.17
C GLY A 630 -8.83 25.77 2.75
N ILE A 631 -9.01 24.69 3.52
CA ILE A 631 -10.08 23.71 3.31
C ILE A 631 -11.45 24.38 3.40
N PHE A 632 -11.76 25.08 4.48
CA PHE A 632 -13.07 25.73 4.63
C PHE A 632 -13.30 26.88 3.65
N ALA A 633 -12.24 27.56 3.20
CA ALA A 633 -12.31 28.62 2.21
C ALA A 633 -12.45 28.12 0.75
N SER A 634 -12.45 26.80 0.54
CA SER A 634 -12.48 26.21 -0.80
C SER A 634 -13.74 26.62 -1.59
N PRO A 635 -13.60 27.12 -2.84
CA PRO A 635 -14.74 27.39 -3.71
C PRO A 635 -15.39 26.13 -4.27
N ALA A 636 -14.83 24.94 -3.98
CA ALA A 636 -15.43 23.66 -4.34
C ALA A 636 -16.70 23.38 -3.52
N TRP A 637 -16.86 23.98 -2.34
CA TRP A 637 -18.06 23.80 -1.53
C TRP A 637 -19.28 24.48 -2.16
N SER A 638 -20.39 23.76 -2.23
CA SER A 638 -21.66 24.27 -2.74
C SER A 638 -22.69 24.33 -1.63
N LEU A 639 -23.19 25.52 -1.31
CA LEU A 639 -24.23 25.69 -0.29
C LEU A 639 -25.61 25.71 -0.95
N SER A 640 -26.46 24.75 -0.58
CA SER A 640 -27.86 24.69 -1.03
C SER A 640 -28.74 25.70 -0.28
N LEU A 641 -29.97 25.88 -0.77
CA LEU A 641 -31.01 26.68 -0.09
C LEU A 641 -31.40 26.12 1.29
N LEU A 642 -31.05 24.87 1.60
CA LEU A 642 -31.26 24.25 2.91
C LEU A 642 -30.17 24.62 3.93
N GLY A 643 -29.18 25.43 3.55
CA GLY A 643 -28.03 25.76 4.41
C GLY A 643 -27.01 24.62 4.55
N LEU A 644 -27.15 23.59 3.73
CA LEU A 644 -26.33 22.37 3.72
C LEU A 644 -25.57 22.24 2.41
N TRP A 645 -24.42 21.56 2.45
CA TRP A 645 -23.64 21.29 1.25
C TRP A 645 -24.27 20.22 0.37
N GLU A 646 -24.14 20.41 -0.94
CA GLU A 646 -24.57 19.47 -1.97
C GLU A 646 -23.38 18.99 -2.81
N VAL A 647 -23.48 17.75 -3.30
CA VAL A 647 -22.51 17.17 -4.24
C VAL A 647 -22.82 17.69 -5.64
N ARG A 648 -21.91 18.48 -6.22
CA ARG A 648 -22.08 19.01 -7.58
C ARG A 648 -21.78 17.97 -8.65
N PRO A 649 -22.35 18.13 -9.87
CA PRO A 649 -21.88 17.39 -11.04
C PRO A 649 -20.36 17.48 -11.20
N GLY A 650 -19.70 16.33 -11.33
CA GLY A 650 -18.24 16.22 -11.44
C GLY A 650 -17.48 16.16 -10.11
N GLN A 651 -18.13 16.36 -8.97
CA GLN A 651 -17.55 16.05 -7.66
C GLN A 651 -17.74 14.58 -7.31
N ARG A 652 -16.77 14.03 -6.57
CA ARG A 652 -16.83 12.67 -6.06
C ARG A 652 -16.75 12.70 -4.53
N ILE A 653 -17.60 11.91 -3.90
CA ILE A 653 -17.46 11.52 -2.50
C ILE A 653 -17.40 10.00 -2.44
N PHE A 654 -16.67 9.45 -1.48
CA PHE A 654 -16.52 8.01 -1.34
C PHE A 654 -17.52 7.43 -0.35
N ILE A 655 -17.58 7.99 0.86
CA ILE A 655 -18.33 7.46 2.01
C ILE A 655 -17.87 6.05 2.41
N ASP A 656 -18.20 5.03 1.61
CA ASP A 656 -17.91 3.62 1.86
C ASP A 656 -18.19 2.79 0.60
N TRP A 657 -17.55 1.63 0.46
CA TRP A 657 -17.83 0.71 -0.65
C TRP A 657 -19.26 0.17 -0.67
N GLY A 658 -19.94 0.17 0.48
CA GLY A 658 -21.32 -0.26 0.59
C GLY A 658 -22.37 0.84 0.37
N ALA A 659 -21.97 2.10 0.18
CA ALA A 659 -22.88 3.23 -0.05
C ALA A 659 -23.53 3.15 -1.45
N THR A 660 -24.80 3.53 -1.57
CA THR A 660 -25.49 3.55 -2.87
C THR A 660 -25.22 4.87 -3.63
N PRO A 661 -25.42 4.90 -4.97
CA PRO A 661 -25.26 6.13 -5.74
C PRO A 661 -26.13 7.29 -5.25
N GLU A 662 -27.35 7.01 -4.80
CA GLU A 662 -28.29 8.00 -4.24
C GLU A 662 -27.78 8.56 -2.90
N GLU A 663 -27.12 7.73 -2.10
CA GLU A 663 -26.46 8.13 -0.84
C GLU A 663 -25.19 8.96 -1.08
N CYS A 664 -24.66 8.97 -2.31
CA CYS A 664 -23.49 9.74 -2.72
C CYS A 664 -23.82 11.04 -3.48
N SER A 665 -25.09 11.43 -3.53
CA SER A 665 -25.58 12.51 -4.41
C SER A 665 -26.39 13.59 -3.67
N GLY A 666 -26.68 14.70 -4.37
CA GLY A 666 -27.58 15.77 -3.93
C GLY A 666 -27.13 16.52 -2.68
N VAL A 667 -28.08 17.13 -1.95
CA VAL A 667 -27.80 17.68 -0.61
C VAL A 667 -27.54 16.49 0.32
N ASN A 668 -26.29 16.30 0.71
CA ASN A 668 -25.82 14.99 1.17
C ASN A 668 -25.63 14.94 2.68
N ALA A 669 -26.20 13.94 3.34
CA ALA A 669 -26.13 13.81 4.79
C ALA A 669 -24.70 13.44 5.27
N CYS A 670 -24.01 12.50 4.63
CA CYS A 670 -22.65 12.13 5.06
C CYS A 670 -21.66 13.30 4.93
N LEU A 671 -21.68 14.01 3.80
CA LEU A 671 -20.84 15.19 3.57
C LEU A 671 -21.06 16.27 4.64
N ASN A 672 -22.32 16.56 4.99
CA ASN A 672 -22.62 17.56 6.01
C ASN A 672 -22.35 17.08 7.44
N ALA A 673 -22.41 15.77 7.68
CA ALA A 673 -21.99 15.19 8.96
C ALA A 673 -20.47 15.35 9.15
N PHE A 674 -19.67 15.07 8.12
CA PHE A 674 -18.24 15.37 8.14
C PHE A 674 -17.96 16.87 8.25
N ARG A 675 -18.69 17.74 7.54
CA ARG A 675 -18.55 19.21 7.68
C ARG A 675 -18.79 19.64 9.12
N TYR A 676 -19.90 19.19 9.72
CA TYR A 676 -20.22 19.50 11.11
C TYR A 676 -19.08 19.09 12.03
N HIS A 677 -18.60 17.85 11.92
CA HIS A 677 -17.57 17.35 12.83
C HIS A 677 -16.21 18.03 12.58
N ALA A 678 -15.86 18.33 11.33
CA ALA A 678 -14.66 19.09 11.00
C ALA A 678 -14.71 20.51 11.57
N LEU A 679 -15.87 21.18 11.56
CA LEU A 679 -16.04 22.49 12.20
C LEU A 679 -15.88 22.41 13.72
N VAL A 680 -16.42 21.37 14.36
CA VAL A 680 -16.20 21.11 15.80
C VAL A 680 -14.71 20.89 16.09
N CYS A 681 -14.04 20.05 15.31
CA CYS A 681 -12.61 19.79 15.44
C CYS A 681 -11.77 21.06 15.26
N ALA A 682 -12.10 21.87 14.25
CA ALA A 682 -11.43 23.14 14.00
C ALA A 682 -11.67 24.17 15.11
N ALA A 683 -12.85 24.19 15.73
CA ALA A 683 -13.12 25.04 16.88
C ALA A 683 -12.27 24.65 18.10
N GLU A 684 -12.14 23.35 18.39
CA GLU A 684 -11.31 22.85 19.50
C GLU A 684 -9.83 23.21 19.28
N MET A 685 -9.30 22.96 18.07
CA MET A 685 -7.92 23.29 17.71
C MET A 685 -7.68 24.81 17.69
N ALA A 686 -8.65 25.62 17.24
CA ALA A 686 -8.57 27.07 17.31
C ALA A 686 -8.45 27.55 18.76
N GLU A 687 -9.27 27.02 19.66
CA GLU A 687 -9.23 27.39 21.08
C GLU A 687 -7.90 26.98 21.71
N ALA A 688 -7.43 25.76 21.45
CA ALA A 688 -6.17 25.25 21.97
C ALA A 688 -4.95 26.06 21.51
N THR A 689 -5.02 26.69 20.33
CA THR A 689 -3.96 27.53 19.78
C THR A 689 -4.20 29.03 19.99
N GLY A 690 -5.13 29.41 20.88
CA GLY A 690 -5.41 30.81 21.25
C GLY A 690 -6.12 31.65 20.17
N ARG A 691 -6.74 31.02 19.16
CA ARG A 691 -7.44 31.66 18.05
C ARG A 691 -8.94 31.80 18.34
N HIS A 692 -9.28 32.46 19.45
CA HIS A 692 -10.64 32.53 20.00
C HIS A 692 -11.72 33.01 19.00
N ASP A 693 -11.43 34.01 18.16
CA ASP A 693 -12.39 34.48 17.14
C ASP A 693 -12.71 33.40 16.10
N SER A 694 -11.71 32.62 15.69
CA SER A 694 -11.91 31.49 14.79
C SER A 694 -12.69 30.38 15.48
N ALA A 695 -12.40 30.12 16.76
CA ALA A 695 -13.13 29.13 17.57
C ALA A 695 -14.62 29.49 17.65
N LEU A 696 -14.96 30.73 18.02
CA LEU A 696 -16.34 31.21 18.09
C LEU A 696 -17.06 31.13 16.73
N ARG A 697 -16.38 31.49 15.64
CA ARG A 697 -16.93 31.38 14.29
C ARG A 697 -17.26 29.93 13.93
N PHE A 698 -16.31 29.00 14.14
CA PHE A 698 -16.52 27.59 13.82
C PHE A 698 -17.57 26.94 14.73
N GLN A 699 -17.63 27.31 16.01
CA GLN A 699 -18.70 26.88 16.92
C GLN A 699 -20.06 27.32 16.40
N LYS A 700 -20.20 28.60 16.04
CA LYS A 700 -21.45 29.12 15.48
C LYS A 700 -21.85 28.38 14.20
N GLU A 701 -20.93 28.24 13.25
CA GLU A 701 -21.23 27.56 11.98
C GLU A 701 -21.60 26.08 12.21
N SER A 702 -20.89 25.38 13.12
CA SER A 702 -21.23 24.00 13.47
C SER A 702 -22.65 23.88 14.06
N ALA A 703 -23.08 24.84 14.88
CA ALA A 703 -24.43 24.87 15.44
C ALA A 703 -25.49 25.10 14.34
N ASP A 704 -25.21 26.02 13.41
CA ASP A 704 -26.09 26.31 12.28
C ASP A 704 -26.23 25.07 11.36
N VAL A 705 -25.11 24.40 11.04
CA VAL A 705 -25.11 23.14 10.25
C VAL A 705 -25.88 22.05 10.96
N LYS A 706 -25.70 21.86 12.28
CA LYS A 706 -26.43 20.86 13.06
C LYS A 706 -27.94 21.08 13.03
N GLN A 707 -28.39 22.33 13.14
CA GLN A 707 -29.80 22.67 13.06
C GLN A 707 -30.37 22.39 11.66
N ALA A 708 -29.65 22.83 10.63
CA ALA A 708 -30.05 22.60 9.23
C ALA A 708 -30.11 21.10 8.90
N TYR A 709 -29.12 20.34 9.35
CA TYR A 709 -29.02 18.88 9.17
C TYR A 709 -30.25 18.16 9.72
N ARG A 710 -30.61 18.44 10.98
CA ARG A 710 -31.80 17.85 11.62
C ARG A 710 -33.07 18.24 10.90
N SER A 711 -33.20 19.51 10.50
CA SER A 711 -34.39 20.00 9.81
C SER A 711 -34.59 19.36 8.44
N ALA A 712 -33.50 19.11 7.71
CA ALA A 712 -33.57 18.59 6.34
C ALA A 712 -33.67 17.06 6.28
N PHE A 713 -32.95 16.35 7.16
CA PHE A 713 -32.77 14.90 7.04
C PHE A 713 -33.56 14.08 8.06
N TRP A 714 -34.03 14.65 9.17
CA TRP A 714 -34.74 13.85 10.19
C TRP A 714 -36.12 13.41 9.71
N ASN A 715 -36.36 12.09 9.74
CA ASN A 715 -37.66 11.48 9.48
C ASN A 715 -38.31 11.03 10.78
N GLU A 716 -39.25 11.83 11.29
CA GLU A 716 -39.99 11.52 12.53
C GLU A 716 -40.70 10.16 12.49
N ARG A 717 -41.23 9.78 11.32
CA ARG A 717 -42.02 8.56 11.16
C ARG A 717 -41.16 7.32 11.37
N SER A 718 -40.01 7.26 10.70
CA SER A 718 -39.11 6.11 10.83
C SER A 718 -38.13 6.25 12.02
N GLY A 719 -37.96 7.45 12.58
CA GLY A 719 -37.01 7.71 13.66
C GLY A 719 -35.57 7.59 13.19
N ARG A 720 -35.30 8.03 11.96
CA ARG A 720 -34.00 7.90 11.27
C ARG A 720 -33.73 9.14 10.41
N PHE A 721 -32.49 9.30 9.97
CA PHE A 721 -32.09 10.31 8.99
C PHE A 721 -32.16 9.75 7.55
N TYR A 722 -32.60 10.60 6.63
CA TYR A 722 -32.46 10.42 5.18
C TYR A 722 -30.99 10.53 4.76
N ALA A 723 -30.60 9.84 3.69
CA ALA A 723 -29.23 9.88 3.19
C ALA A 723 -28.93 11.15 2.38
N SER A 724 -29.92 11.63 1.64
CA SER A 724 -29.78 12.79 0.76
C SER A 724 -31.13 13.45 0.47
N VAL A 725 -31.08 14.67 -0.07
CA VAL A 725 -32.22 15.31 -0.74
C VAL A 725 -31.87 15.43 -2.22
N LEU A 726 -32.67 14.78 -3.07
CA LEU A 726 -32.52 14.71 -4.52
C LEU A 726 -33.68 15.47 -5.16
N ASP A 727 -33.37 16.45 -6.02
CA ASP A 727 -34.38 17.26 -6.73
C ASP A 727 -35.46 17.86 -5.79
N GLY A 728 -35.05 18.24 -4.57
CA GLY A 728 -35.92 18.82 -3.55
C GLY A 728 -36.74 17.80 -2.73
N ALA A 729 -36.59 16.50 -2.96
CA ALA A 729 -37.26 15.44 -2.22
C ALA A 729 -36.26 14.60 -1.39
N PRO A 730 -36.58 14.26 -0.13
CA PRO A 730 -35.73 13.40 0.68
C PRO A 730 -35.70 11.96 0.13
N HIS A 731 -34.50 11.37 0.11
CA HIS A 731 -34.29 9.98 -0.23
C HIS A 731 -34.11 9.15 1.04
N GLU A 732 -35.03 8.22 1.30
CA GLU A 732 -34.97 7.40 2.52
C GLU A 732 -33.88 6.34 2.49
N GLY A 733 -33.87 5.48 1.47
CA GLY A 733 -32.86 4.42 1.31
C GLY A 733 -32.60 3.58 2.58
N PRO A 734 -31.51 2.81 2.60
CA PRO A 734 -30.96 2.24 3.83
C PRO A 734 -30.38 3.32 4.75
N ALA A 735 -29.68 4.31 4.20
CA ALA A 735 -29.09 5.44 4.90
C ALA A 735 -28.23 5.06 6.12
N LEU A 736 -27.63 3.86 6.14
CA LEU A 736 -26.88 3.37 7.31
C LEU A 736 -25.69 4.28 7.63
N HIS A 737 -24.95 4.74 6.62
CA HIS A 737 -23.80 5.62 6.78
C HIS A 737 -24.18 6.97 7.36
N ALA A 738 -25.27 7.58 6.85
CA ALA A 738 -25.77 8.86 7.36
C ALA A 738 -26.19 8.76 8.83
N ASN A 739 -26.92 7.70 9.19
CA ASN A 739 -27.35 7.47 10.56
C ASN A 739 -26.18 7.15 11.50
N ALA A 740 -25.20 6.36 11.04
CA ALA A 740 -23.98 6.09 11.81
C ALA A 740 -23.17 7.37 12.07
N LEU A 741 -22.93 8.22 11.07
CA LEU A 741 -22.23 9.49 11.27
C LEU A 741 -23.04 10.46 12.13
N ALA A 742 -24.37 10.50 11.96
CA ALA A 742 -25.22 11.36 12.78
C ALA A 742 -25.11 11.01 14.26
N LEU A 743 -25.11 9.73 14.61
CA LEU A 743 -24.89 9.27 15.98
C LEU A 743 -23.44 9.50 16.43
N ALA A 744 -22.44 9.09 15.64
CA ALA A 744 -21.02 9.20 15.99
C ALA A 744 -20.61 10.66 16.28
N PHE A 745 -21.07 11.61 15.47
CA PHE A 745 -20.75 13.02 15.61
C PHE A 745 -21.74 13.78 16.51
N GLY A 746 -22.87 13.18 16.90
CA GLY A 746 -23.83 13.77 17.83
C GLY A 746 -24.80 14.76 17.19
N LEU A 747 -25.14 14.53 15.92
CA LEU A 747 -26.21 15.20 15.19
C LEU A 747 -27.59 14.59 15.48
N ASP A 748 -27.64 13.43 16.12
CA ASP A 748 -28.87 12.69 16.43
C ASP A 748 -29.86 13.49 17.31
N THR A 749 -31.13 13.10 17.31
CA THR A 749 -32.19 13.77 18.07
C THR A 749 -32.35 13.25 19.50
N GLY A 750 -31.51 12.28 19.93
CA GLY A 750 -31.69 11.52 21.17
C GLY A 750 -32.73 10.40 21.08
N ASP A 751 -33.39 10.22 19.93
CA ASP A 751 -34.33 9.13 19.70
C ASP A 751 -33.60 7.79 19.58
N SER A 752 -33.96 6.82 20.43
CA SER A 752 -33.30 5.51 20.47
C SER A 752 -33.45 4.73 19.17
N ARG A 753 -34.51 4.95 18.39
CA ARG A 753 -34.82 4.20 17.16
C ARG A 753 -33.68 4.27 16.13
N THR A 754 -32.96 5.39 16.08
CA THR A 754 -31.81 5.54 15.16
C THR A 754 -30.70 4.55 15.52
N GLY A 755 -30.36 4.45 16.80
CA GLY A 755 -29.32 3.54 17.28
C GLY A 755 -29.75 2.07 17.24
N ASP A 756 -31.03 1.78 17.50
CA ASP A 756 -31.58 0.43 17.42
C ASP A 756 -31.58 -0.07 15.97
N TYR A 757 -31.95 0.80 15.02
CA TYR A 757 -31.86 0.55 13.58
C TYR A 757 -30.44 0.18 13.13
N LEU A 758 -29.44 0.93 13.60
CA LEU A 758 -28.03 0.69 13.30
C LEU A 758 -27.56 -0.64 13.92
N ALA A 759 -27.84 -0.86 15.20
CA ALA A 759 -27.45 -2.07 15.92
C ALA A 759 -28.01 -3.36 15.30
N GLU A 760 -29.26 -3.33 14.82
CA GLU A 760 -29.89 -4.47 14.14
C GLU A 760 -29.18 -4.86 12.83
N ARG A 761 -28.57 -3.89 12.14
CA ARG A 761 -27.99 -4.05 10.79
C ARG A 761 -26.47 -4.17 10.76
N LEU A 762 -25.78 -3.92 11.87
CA LEU A 762 -24.34 -4.14 12.01
C LEU A 762 -24.01 -5.60 12.30
N ARG A 763 -24.35 -6.45 11.34
CA ARG A 763 -24.02 -7.88 11.30
C ARG A 763 -23.74 -8.26 9.85
N VAL A 764 -22.85 -9.21 9.66
CA VAL A 764 -22.59 -9.74 8.32
C VAL A 764 -23.81 -10.52 7.86
N ASP A 765 -24.42 -10.05 6.77
CA ASP A 765 -25.51 -10.70 6.08
C ASP A 765 -25.13 -10.84 4.60
N THR A 766 -24.96 -12.08 4.14
CA THR A 766 -24.52 -12.38 2.77
C THR A 766 -25.63 -12.18 1.73
N ASP A 767 -26.89 -12.07 2.16
CA ASP A 767 -28.05 -11.92 1.28
C ASP A 767 -28.41 -10.44 1.03
N PHE A 768 -27.71 -9.49 1.66
CA PHE A 768 -28.04 -8.06 1.61
C PHE A 768 -27.42 -7.34 0.40
N PRO A 769 -28.21 -6.85 -0.59
CA PRO A 769 -27.66 -6.52 -1.90
C PRO A 769 -27.18 -5.07 -2.11
N ALA A 770 -27.41 -4.10 -1.21
CA ALA A 770 -26.86 -2.72 -1.29
C ALA A 770 -27.01 -1.94 0.02
N GLY A 771 -26.24 -0.86 0.22
CA GLY A 771 -26.40 0.10 1.32
C GLY A 771 -25.94 -0.39 2.69
N ARG A 772 -24.96 -1.30 2.74
CA ARG A 772 -24.41 -1.88 3.98
C ARG A 772 -23.17 -1.12 4.45
N ILE A 773 -22.82 -1.28 5.73
CA ILE A 773 -21.54 -0.81 6.26
C ILE A 773 -20.46 -1.86 5.97
N GLU A 774 -19.45 -1.50 5.19
CA GLU A 774 -18.24 -2.32 5.02
C GLU A 774 -17.24 -2.06 6.16
N VAL A 775 -16.14 -2.82 6.17
CA VAL A 775 -15.20 -2.84 7.31
C VAL A 775 -14.55 -1.48 7.59
N TYR A 776 -14.27 -0.70 6.54
CA TYR A 776 -13.80 0.69 6.69
C TYR A 776 -14.75 1.51 7.55
N PHE A 777 -16.04 1.51 7.18
CA PHE A 777 -17.03 2.36 7.82
C PHE A 777 -17.53 1.82 9.16
N LEU A 778 -17.25 0.54 9.46
CA LEU A 778 -17.48 -0.05 10.78
C LEU A 778 -16.79 0.79 11.87
N TYR A 779 -15.65 1.41 11.60
CA TYR A 779 -14.98 2.34 12.51
C TYR A 779 -15.93 3.43 13.04
N TYR A 780 -16.61 4.15 12.15
CA TYR A 780 -17.57 5.20 12.55
C TYR A 780 -18.79 4.61 13.25
N ALA A 781 -19.23 3.42 12.82
CA ALA A 781 -20.37 2.74 13.39
C ALA A 781 -20.11 2.28 14.84
N LEU A 782 -18.89 1.83 15.16
CA LEU A 782 -18.48 1.51 16.52
C LEU A 782 -18.48 2.75 17.43
N ILE A 783 -18.01 3.90 16.91
CA ILE A 783 -18.10 5.19 17.64
C ILE A 783 -19.57 5.56 17.89
N ALA A 784 -20.45 5.39 16.90
CA ALA A 784 -21.88 5.64 17.05
C ALA A 784 -22.54 4.77 18.13
N LEU A 785 -22.26 3.47 18.12
CA LEU A 785 -22.79 2.54 19.12
C LEU A 785 -22.26 2.86 20.52
N GLN A 786 -20.96 3.14 20.65
CA GLN A 786 -20.35 3.53 21.91
C GLN A 786 -20.96 4.80 22.47
N ARG A 787 -21.06 5.85 21.66
CA ARG A 787 -21.57 7.16 22.07
C ARG A 787 -23.01 7.11 22.55
N THR A 788 -23.78 6.15 22.06
CA THR A 788 -25.18 5.94 22.43
C THR A 788 -25.39 4.83 23.46
N GLY A 789 -24.32 4.33 24.08
CA GLY A 789 -24.37 3.32 25.16
C GLY A 789 -24.69 1.90 24.69
N ARG A 790 -24.64 1.61 23.39
CA ARG A 790 -24.97 0.30 22.79
C ARG A 790 -23.74 -0.60 22.70
N ILE A 791 -23.04 -0.76 23.82
CA ILE A 791 -21.75 -1.44 23.90
C ILE A 791 -21.85 -2.92 23.51
N ALA A 792 -22.87 -3.64 23.99
CA ALA A 792 -23.12 -5.02 23.59
C ALA A 792 -23.30 -5.20 22.07
N ALA A 793 -23.94 -4.24 21.40
CA ALA A 793 -24.10 -4.27 19.96
C ALA A 793 -22.77 -4.02 19.22
N ALA A 794 -21.90 -3.16 19.76
CA ALA A 794 -20.58 -2.91 19.19
C ALA A 794 -19.70 -4.16 19.29
N GLU A 795 -19.69 -4.81 20.45
CA GLU A 795 -18.98 -6.08 20.66
C GLU A 795 -19.50 -7.17 19.71
N GLN A 796 -20.83 -7.25 19.53
CA GLN A 796 -21.44 -8.19 18.58
C GLN A 796 -21.10 -7.88 17.11
N ALA A 797 -21.03 -6.60 16.73
CA ALA A 797 -20.64 -6.19 15.38
C ALA A 797 -19.19 -6.60 15.09
N ILE A 798 -18.26 -6.41 16.05
CA ILE A 798 -16.88 -6.87 15.93
C ILE A 798 -16.85 -8.41 15.77
N ARG A 799 -17.56 -9.14 16.64
CA ARG A 799 -17.65 -10.62 16.50
C ARG A 799 -18.15 -11.04 15.14
N SER A 800 -19.17 -10.36 14.62
CA SER A 800 -19.77 -10.71 13.33
C SER A 800 -18.81 -10.45 12.16
N TYR A 801 -18.21 -9.26 12.07
CA TYR A 801 -17.36 -8.86 10.95
C TYR A 801 -16.02 -9.61 10.95
N TYR A 802 -15.35 -9.65 12.11
CA TYR A 802 -14.02 -10.25 12.23
C TYR A 802 -14.11 -11.77 12.34
N GLY A 803 -15.15 -12.29 13.01
CA GLY A 803 -15.41 -13.73 13.01
C GLY A 803 -15.67 -14.30 11.61
N PHE A 804 -16.39 -13.55 10.77
CA PHE A 804 -16.61 -13.94 9.36
C PHE A 804 -15.31 -14.09 8.57
N MET A 805 -14.35 -13.17 8.74
CA MET A 805 -13.04 -13.25 8.09
C MET A 805 -12.22 -14.42 8.66
N ARG A 806 -12.18 -14.54 10.00
CA ARG A 806 -11.44 -15.60 10.71
C ARG A 806 -11.90 -16.99 10.32
N GLU A 807 -13.21 -17.23 10.31
CA GLU A 807 -13.81 -18.53 9.96
C GLU A 807 -13.53 -18.95 8.52
N ARG A 808 -13.16 -18.00 7.65
CA ARG A 808 -12.73 -18.20 6.27
C ARG A 808 -11.21 -18.27 6.09
N GLY A 809 -10.45 -18.30 7.19
CA GLY A 809 -9.00 -18.50 7.15
C GLY A 809 -8.20 -17.26 6.75
N ALA A 810 -8.75 -16.05 6.96
CA ALA A 810 -8.01 -14.81 6.75
C ALA A 810 -6.75 -14.76 7.65
N TRP A 811 -5.59 -14.37 7.08
CA TRP A 811 -4.35 -14.14 7.84
C TRP A 811 -4.19 -12.67 8.27
N THR A 812 -4.75 -11.77 7.47
CA THR A 812 -4.82 -10.31 7.63
C THR A 812 -6.27 -9.84 7.46
N LEU A 813 -6.50 -8.53 7.60
CA LEU A 813 -7.82 -7.92 7.42
C LEU A 813 -8.04 -7.55 5.95
N TRP A 814 -9.21 -7.90 5.42
CA TRP A 814 -9.58 -7.63 4.02
C TRP A 814 -10.04 -6.20 3.81
N GLU A 815 -9.91 -5.69 2.59
CA GLU A 815 -10.42 -4.37 2.20
C GLU A 815 -11.95 -4.28 2.27
N ARG A 816 -12.63 -5.26 1.67
CA ARG A 816 -14.09 -5.44 1.67
C ARG A 816 -14.43 -6.82 2.19
N LEU A 817 -15.50 -6.95 2.99
CA LEU A 817 -15.92 -8.25 3.52
C LEU A 817 -16.27 -9.21 2.38
N MET A 818 -17.20 -8.80 1.52
CA MET A 818 -17.75 -9.74 0.56
C MET A 818 -16.80 -10.04 -0.60
N GLN A 819 -16.12 -9.03 -1.14
CA GLN A 819 -15.15 -9.26 -2.20
C GLN A 819 -13.91 -10.00 -1.66
N GLY A 820 -13.48 -9.72 -0.42
CA GLY A 820 -12.44 -10.50 0.26
C GLY A 820 -12.82 -11.97 0.42
N SER A 821 -14.08 -12.28 0.76
CA SER A 821 -14.55 -13.67 0.86
C SER A 821 -14.53 -14.44 -0.47
N LEU A 822 -14.52 -13.73 -1.59
CA LEU A 822 -14.40 -14.29 -2.94
C LEU A 822 -12.96 -14.26 -3.46
N GLY A 823 -12.01 -13.72 -2.70
CA GLY A 823 -10.64 -13.50 -3.14
C GLY A 823 -10.54 -12.52 -4.32
N ARG A 824 -11.44 -11.53 -4.40
CA ARG A 824 -11.52 -10.58 -5.53
C ARG A 824 -11.08 -9.16 -5.18
N ASP A 825 -10.46 -8.99 -4.02
CA ASP A 825 -9.95 -7.71 -3.55
C ASP A 825 -8.82 -7.87 -2.54
N SER A 826 -8.11 -6.79 -2.19
CA SER A 826 -6.97 -6.81 -1.27
C SER A 826 -7.27 -7.62 0.00
N MET A 827 -6.39 -8.59 0.27
CA MET A 827 -6.48 -9.45 1.45
C MET A 827 -5.78 -8.84 2.66
N CYS A 828 -5.07 -7.71 2.49
CA CYS A 828 -4.42 -6.96 3.55
C CYS A 828 -4.67 -5.45 3.41
N HIS A 829 -5.59 -4.90 4.19
CA HIS A 829 -5.95 -3.48 4.16
C HIS A 829 -6.09 -2.87 5.56
N GLY A 830 -5.21 -1.92 5.89
CA GLY A 830 -5.12 -1.37 7.25
C GLY A 830 -6.36 -0.58 7.69
N TRP A 831 -7.17 -0.06 6.76
CA TRP A 831 -8.41 0.67 7.10
C TRP A 831 -9.46 -0.19 7.83
N SER A 832 -9.25 -1.50 7.85
CA SER A 832 -10.14 -2.47 8.47
C SER A 832 -9.79 -2.69 9.94
N SER A 833 -8.78 -1.98 10.47
CA SER A 833 -8.30 -2.08 11.85
C SER A 833 -9.17 -1.36 12.89
N GLY A 834 -10.38 -0.91 12.52
CA GLY A 834 -11.25 -0.09 13.37
C GLY A 834 -11.67 -0.71 14.72
N ALA A 835 -11.55 -2.04 14.89
CA ALA A 835 -11.77 -2.69 16.18
C ALA A 835 -10.67 -2.39 17.21
N VAL A 836 -9.41 -2.15 16.78
CA VAL A 836 -8.29 -1.92 17.70
C VAL A 836 -8.52 -0.69 18.59
N PRO A 837 -8.87 0.49 18.06
CA PRO A 837 -9.24 1.63 18.90
C PRO A 837 -10.40 1.32 19.84
N PHE A 838 -11.43 0.60 19.39
CA PHE A 838 -12.56 0.26 20.25
C PHE A 838 -12.15 -0.62 21.44
N LEU A 839 -11.37 -1.67 21.18
CA LEU A 839 -10.88 -2.60 22.21
C LEU A 839 -9.91 -1.89 23.18
N ALA A 840 -9.03 -1.03 22.68
CA ALA A 840 -8.09 -0.26 23.51
C ALA A 840 -8.82 0.78 24.38
N GLU A 841 -9.67 1.60 23.78
CA GLU A 841 -10.23 2.79 24.43
C GLU A 841 -11.47 2.50 25.27
N TYR A 842 -12.23 1.45 24.93
CA TYR A 842 -13.48 1.11 25.63
C TYR A 842 -13.39 -0.23 26.34
N THR A 843 -12.96 -1.31 25.69
CA THR A 843 -12.88 -2.62 26.37
C THR A 843 -11.81 -2.64 27.46
N LEU A 844 -10.56 -2.25 27.15
CA LEU A 844 -9.52 -2.00 28.17
C LEU A 844 -9.76 -0.67 28.90
N GLY A 845 -10.30 0.31 28.18
CA GLY A 845 -10.71 1.59 28.75
C GLY A 845 -9.63 2.67 28.76
N VAL A 846 -8.54 2.55 28.00
CA VAL A 846 -7.38 3.46 28.07
C VAL A 846 -7.49 4.58 27.05
N ARG A 847 -7.64 5.82 27.52
CA ARG A 847 -7.70 7.02 26.66
C ARG A 847 -7.32 8.29 27.44
N PRO A 848 -6.91 9.39 26.78
CA PRO A 848 -6.69 10.66 27.46
C PRO A 848 -7.92 11.12 28.24
N ALA A 849 -7.72 11.66 29.45
CA ALA A 849 -8.81 12.19 30.26
C ALA A 849 -9.37 13.50 29.70
N LEU A 850 -8.51 14.29 29.05
CA LEU A 850 -8.84 15.51 28.34
C LEU A 850 -8.08 15.55 27.01
N PRO A 851 -8.68 16.06 25.93
CA PRO A 851 -7.98 16.26 24.66
C PRO A 851 -6.76 17.16 24.85
N GLY A 852 -5.62 16.73 24.30
CA GLY A 852 -4.39 17.53 24.25
C GLY A 852 -3.52 17.43 25.51
N ASP A 853 -3.91 16.65 26.53
CA ASP A 853 -3.07 16.37 27.69
C ASP A 853 -2.80 14.85 27.82
N PRO A 854 -1.75 14.32 27.16
CA PRO A 854 -1.40 12.89 27.19
C PRO A 854 -0.93 12.42 28.57
N ARG A 855 -0.65 13.33 29.51
CA ARG A 855 -0.11 12.96 30.83
C ARG A 855 -1.19 12.50 31.81
N VAL A 856 -2.46 12.76 31.52
CA VAL A 856 -3.58 12.36 32.37
C VAL A 856 -4.46 11.40 31.60
N MET A 857 -4.39 10.12 31.96
CA MET A 857 -5.08 9.04 31.29
C MET A 857 -6.29 8.58 32.10
N LEU A 858 -7.43 8.43 31.43
CA LEU A 858 -8.62 7.80 31.95
C LEU A 858 -8.55 6.30 31.69
N ILE A 859 -8.74 5.51 32.73
CA ILE A 859 -8.92 4.05 32.66
C ILE A 859 -10.39 3.77 32.98
N ALA A 860 -11.20 3.68 31.92
CA ALA A 860 -12.64 3.54 32.00
C ALA A 860 -13.11 2.35 31.16
N PRO A 861 -12.85 1.11 31.62
CA PRO A 861 -13.34 -0.08 30.94
C PRO A 861 -14.86 -0.06 30.88
N GLU A 862 -15.39 -0.36 29.71
CA GLU A 862 -16.79 -0.32 29.33
C GLU A 862 -17.07 -1.55 28.47
N CYS A 863 -17.70 -2.56 29.09
CA CYS A 863 -17.92 -3.87 28.47
C CYS A 863 -19.20 -4.52 29.02
N GLU A 864 -19.98 -5.13 28.12
CA GLU A 864 -21.27 -5.73 28.45
C GLU A 864 -21.26 -7.26 28.39
N THR A 865 -20.39 -7.85 27.57
CA THR A 865 -20.40 -9.30 27.29
C THR A 865 -19.23 -10.11 27.86
N LEU A 866 -18.17 -9.46 28.35
CA LEU A 866 -16.98 -10.14 28.90
C LEU A 866 -16.85 -9.89 30.40
N ASP A 867 -16.42 -10.91 31.14
CA ASP A 867 -16.13 -10.80 32.58
C ASP A 867 -14.65 -10.56 32.89
N ALA A 868 -13.76 -10.58 31.89
CA ALA A 868 -12.38 -10.17 32.03
C ALA A 868 -11.81 -9.64 30.71
N ALA A 869 -10.83 -8.74 30.81
CA ALA A 869 -9.93 -8.41 29.72
C ALA A 869 -8.58 -7.91 30.25
N SER A 870 -7.55 -8.11 29.45
CA SER A 870 -6.16 -7.76 29.77
C SER A 870 -5.45 -7.25 28.53
N GLY A 871 -4.50 -6.35 28.71
CA GLY A 871 -3.75 -5.84 27.57
C GLY A 871 -2.83 -4.67 27.88
N ARG A 872 -2.18 -4.19 26.83
CA ARG A 872 -1.28 -3.03 26.85
C ARG A 872 -1.67 -2.09 25.73
N VAL A 873 -1.71 -0.80 26.04
CA VAL A 873 -1.88 0.26 25.04
C VAL A 873 -0.59 1.06 24.97
N ALA A 874 -0.09 1.26 23.75
CA ALA A 874 1.13 2.01 23.53
C ALA A 874 0.93 3.50 23.89
N HIS A 875 1.98 4.10 24.44
CA HIS A 875 2.02 5.52 24.77
C HIS A 875 3.48 6.01 24.66
N PRO A 876 3.76 7.25 24.20
CA PRO A 876 5.13 7.72 23.97
C PRO A 876 6.05 7.69 25.20
N CYS A 877 5.49 7.83 26.42
CA CYS A 877 6.24 7.69 27.68
C CYS A 877 6.47 6.24 28.14
N GLY A 878 5.98 5.24 27.41
CA GLY A 878 5.98 3.82 27.78
C GLY A 878 4.56 3.24 27.89
N PRO A 879 4.39 1.92 27.78
CA PRO A 879 3.07 1.27 27.74
C PRO A 879 2.22 1.48 29.00
N ILE A 880 0.91 1.50 28.81
CA ILE A 880 -0.09 1.43 29.88
C ILE A 880 -0.72 0.04 29.83
N SER A 881 -0.48 -0.78 30.86
CA SER A 881 -1.08 -2.11 30.99
C SER A 881 -2.33 -2.05 31.86
N VAL A 882 -3.40 -2.71 31.42
CA VAL A 882 -4.66 -2.80 32.16
C VAL A 882 -5.12 -4.24 32.18
N ASP A 883 -5.45 -4.72 33.38
CA ASP A 883 -6.07 -6.01 33.62
C ASP A 883 -7.32 -5.78 34.46
N TRP A 884 -8.47 -6.25 34.00
CA TRP A 884 -9.69 -6.22 34.81
C TRP A 884 -10.44 -7.54 34.78
N VAL A 885 -11.09 -7.87 35.90
CA VAL A 885 -11.89 -9.09 36.07
C VAL A 885 -13.07 -8.83 37.00
N VAL A 886 -14.24 -9.34 36.63
CA VAL A 886 -15.41 -9.44 37.48
C VAL A 886 -15.38 -10.81 38.16
N SER A 887 -15.19 -10.82 39.48
CA SER A 887 -15.17 -12.05 40.28
C SER A 887 -15.90 -11.82 41.59
N GLU A 888 -16.68 -12.82 42.02
CA GLU A 888 -17.45 -12.76 43.28
C GLU A 888 -18.32 -11.50 43.42
N GLY A 889 -18.88 -11.01 42.31
CA GLY A 889 -19.71 -9.80 42.30
C GLY A 889 -18.95 -8.49 42.54
N ARG A 890 -17.63 -8.47 42.33
CA ARG A 890 -16.75 -7.31 42.43
C ARG A 890 -15.92 -7.14 41.15
N LEU A 891 -15.64 -5.90 40.77
CA LEU A 891 -14.71 -5.58 39.68
C LEU A 891 -13.33 -5.27 40.25
N PHE A 892 -12.32 -6.02 39.82
CA PHE A 892 -10.92 -5.78 40.11
C PHE A 892 -10.27 -5.15 38.88
N VAL A 893 -9.50 -4.07 39.07
CA VAL A 893 -8.74 -3.41 38.00
C VAL A 893 -7.30 -3.20 38.47
N GLU A 894 -6.34 -3.80 37.77
CA GLU A 894 -4.91 -3.52 37.91
C GLU A 894 -4.44 -2.63 36.75
N VAL A 895 -3.68 -1.59 37.07
CA VAL A 895 -3.10 -0.68 36.08
C VAL A 895 -1.62 -0.52 36.34
N ARG A 896 -0.80 -0.72 35.31
CA ARG A 896 0.64 -0.41 35.32
C ARG A 896 0.92 0.67 34.29
N HIS A 897 1.62 1.73 34.68
CA HIS A 897 1.85 2.88 33.82
C HIS A 897 3.22 3.52 34.11
N PRO A 898 3.77 4.30 33.16
CA PRO A 898 5.00 5.05 33.41
C PRO A 898 4.82 6.08 34.54
N GLU A 899 5.88 6.35 35.30
CA GLU A 899 5.85 7.36 36.38
C GLU A 899 5.42 8.76 35.91
N ALA A 900 5.73 9.12 34.67
CA ALA A 900 5.35 10.40 34.07
C ALA A 900 3.84 10.56 33.81
N ILE A 901 3.05 9.49 33.94
CA ILE A 901 1.63 9.45 33.62
C ILE A 901 0.78 9.37 34.88
N GLN A 902 -0.25 10.19 34.95
CA GLN A 902 -1.32 10.12 35.95
C GLN A 902 -2.49 9.32 35.39
N VAL A 903 -3.04 8.42 36.21
CA VAL A 903 -4.18 7.58 35.82
C VAL A 903 -5.40 7.85 36.70
N VAL A 904 -6.58 7.90 36.09
CA VAL A 904 -7.88 8.02 36.77
C VAL A 904 -8.75 6.83 36.40
N VAL A 905 -9.10 5.98 37.37
CA VAL A 905 -9.88 4.75 37.12
C VAL A 905 -11.38 5.00 37.34
N ARG A 906 -12.19 4.87 36.30
CA ARG A 906 -13.66 5.07 36.32
C ARG A 906 -14.38 4.14 35.32
N PRO A 907 -14.66 2.88 35.69
CA PRO A 907 -15.43 1.95 34.84
C PRO A 907 -16.80 2.52 34.45
N LYS A 908 -17.37 2.03 33.34
CA LYS A 908 -18.65 2.46 32.77
C LYS A 908 -19.56 1.28 32.44
N GLY A 909 -20.81 1.58 32.04
CA GLY A 909 -21.80 0.57 31.66
C GLY A 909 -22.07 -0.43 32.79
N ARG A 910 -22.26 -1.70 32.42
CA ARG A 910 -22.38 -2.84 33.35
C ARG A 910 -21.29 -2.88 34.40
N LEU A 911 -20.04 -2.60 34.01
CA LEU A 911 -18.88 -2.68 34.90
C LEU A 911 -18.93 -1.66 36.05
N ALA A 912 -19.56 -0.50 35.85
CA ALA A 912 -19.77 0.50 36.90
C ALA A 912 -20.77 0.04 37.98
N GLY A 913 -21.56 -1.01 37.71
CA GLY A 913 -22.52 -1.57 38.66
C GLY A 913 -21.90 -2.44 39.76
N PHE A 914 -20.64 -2.85 39.61
CA PHE A 914 -19.94 -3.66 40.61
C PHE A 914 -19.17 -2.78 41.61
N PRO A 915 -19.04 -3.18 42.88
CA PRO A 915 -18.05 -2.62 43.78
C PRO A 915 -16.65 -2.71 43.14
N LEU A 916 -15.90 -1.60 43.21
CA LEU A 916 -14.61 -1.47 42.53
C LEU A 916 -13.43 -1.67 43.48
N SER A 917 -12.46 -2.48 43.08
CA SER A 917 -11.15 -2.64 43.71
C SER A 917 -10.06 -2.29 42.72
N VAL A 918 -9.27 -1.26 43.01
CA VAL A 918 -8.21 -0.76 42.11
C VAL A 918 -6.83 -0.97 42.72
N SER A 919 -5.90 -1.46 41.90
CA SER A 919 -4.46 -1.46 42.18
C SER A 919 -3.73 -0.71 41.07
N THR A 920 -3.01 0.36 41.40
CA THR A 920 -2.18 1.09 40.44
C THR A 920 -0.70 0.98 40.81
N ARG A 921 0.16 0.75 39.82
CA ARG A 921 1.62 0.71 39.99
C ARG A 921 2.29 1.58 38.93
N ALA A 922 2.98 2.62 39.38
CA ALA A 922 3.91 3.37 38.54
C ALA A 922 5.20 2.55 38.35
N GLN A 923 5.77 2.58 37.15
CA GLN A 923 7.00 1.86 36.81
C GLN A 923 8.00 2.79 36.12
N ASP A 924 9.29 2.57 36.36
CA ASP A 924 10.38 3.22 35.64
C ASP A 924 10.42 2.65 34.21
N SER A 925 10.29 3.54 33.21
CA SER A 925 10.14 3.20 31.79
C SER A 925 11.40 2.57 31.18
N ARG A 926 12.53 2.53 31.91
CA ARG A 926 13.80 1.98 31.43
C ARG A 926 14.01 0.48 31.69
N ALA A 927 13.10 -0.20 32.40
CA ALA A 927 13.35 -1.56 32.89
C ALA A 927 12.84 -2.71 32.00
N ASP A 928 11.95 -2.49 31.02
CA ASP A 928 11.21 -3.60 30.37
C ASP A 928 10.97 -3.45 28.84
N VAL A 929 11.95 -2.93 28.09
CA VAL A 929 12.01 -3.19 26.64
C VAL A 929 12.95 -4.38 26.43
N PRO A 930 12.46 -5.59 26.09
CA PRO A 930 13.35 -6.67 25.71
C PRO A 930 14.15 -6.22 24.47
N PRO A 931 15.47 -6.43 24.42
CA PRO A 931 16.20 -6.29 23.17
C PRO A 931 15.59 -7.26 22.15
N GLY A 932 15.19 -6.73 21.00
CA GLY A 932 14.51 -7.36 19.87
C GLY A 932 14.38 -8.89 19.90
N ASP A 933 13.19 -9.38 20.22
CA ASP A 933 12.79 -10.73 19.88
C ASP A 933 12.31 -10.70 18.42
N THR A 934 13.13 -11.24 17.51
CA THR A 934 12.79 -11.48 16.12
C THR A 934 11.66 -12.51 16.08
N GLY A 935 10.43 -12.02 16.11
CA GLY A 935 9.21 -12.82 16.21
C GLY A 935 9.02 -13.73 15.01
N LEU A 936 9.59 -14.93 15.07
CA LEU A 936 9.07 -16.07 14.33
C LEU A 936 7.95 -16.72 15.18
N PRO A 937 6.75 -16.96 14.62
CA PRO A 937 5.73 -17.71 15.34
C PRO A 937 6.22 -19.15 15.52
N ARG A 938 6.38 -19.59 16.78
CA ARG A 938 6.54 -21.02 17.09
C ARG A 938 5.19 -21.72 16.95
N ASP A 939 5.22 -22.83 16.23
CA ASP A 939 4.09 -23.68 15.86
C ASP A 939 3.11 -23.97 17.00
N HIS A 940 1.83 -23.69 16.76
CA HIS A 940 0.72 -24.31 17.50
C HIS A 940 0.32 -25.60 16.78
N ALA A 941 0.81 -26.74 17.27
CA ALA A 941 0.16 -28.04 17.05
C ALA A 941 -0.74 -28.37 18.25
N PRO A 942 -1.98 -28.84 18.06
CA PRO A 942 -2.92 -29.09 19.15
C PRO A 942 -2.68 -30.48 19.76
N GLU A 943 -2.15 -30.55 20.99
CA GLU A 943 -2.18 -31.79 21.77
C GLU A 943 -3.38 -31.84 22.73
N VAL A 944 -4.18 -32.86 22.49
CA VAL A 944 -5.40 -33.26 23.19
C VAL A 944 -5.08 -33.64 24.64
N LEU A 945 -5.68 -32.92 25.59
CA LEU A 945 -5.67 -33.25 27.02
C LEU A 945 -6.45 -34.56 27.30
N ALA A 946 -5.72 -35.67 27.39
CA ALA A 946 -6.20 -36.90 27.98
C ALA A 946 -5.87 -36.94 29.49
N ARG A 947 -6.94 -36.93 30.28
CA ARG A 947 -7.02 -37.17 31.73
C ARG A 947 -6.00 -38.19 32.24
N LYS A 948 -5.27 -37.85 33.32
CA LYS A 948 -4.95 -38.81 34.39
C LYS A 948 -4.93 -38.13 35.76
N ARG A 949 -5.63 -38.79 36.69
CA ARG A 949 -5.79 -38.47 38.10
C ARG A 949 -4.55 -38.89 38.91
N SER A 950 -4.17 -38.07 39.89
CA SER A 950 -3.52 -38.47 41.15
C SER A 950 -3.71 -37.29 42.11
N CYS A 951 -4.66 -37.29 43.06
CA CYS A 951 -4.62 -37.91 44.39
C CYS A 951 -3.30 -37.73 45.14
N ASP A 952 -3.43 -37.08 46.31
CA ASP A 952 -2.60 -37.12 47.53
C ASP A 952 -1.23 -36.41 47.46
N MET A 953 -0.74 -35.69 48.47
CA MET A 953 -1.18 -35.13 49.76
C MET A 953 0.08 -34.45 50.32
N VAL A 954 -0.05 -33.37 51.11
CA VAL A 954 0.87 -32.97 52.22
C VAL A 954 2.26 -32.42 51.75
N VAL A 955 2.75 -31.21 52.04
CA VAL A 955 2.57 -30.17 53.08
C VAL A 955 2.47 -28.80 52.42
#